data_AF-A0A3B3I9S6-F1
#
_entry.id   AF-A0A3B3I9S6-F1
#
_cell.length_a   1.000
_cell.length_b   1.000
_cell.length_c   1.000
_cell.angle_alpha   90.00
_cell.angle_beta   90.00
_cell.angle_gamma   90.00
#
_symmetry.space_group_name_H-M   'P 1'
#
loop_
_entity.id
_entity.type
_entity.pdbx_description
1 polymer ?
#
loop_
_entity_poly.entity_id
_entity_poly.type
_entity_poly.pdbx_seq_one_letter_code
_entity_poly.pdbx_strand_id
1 'polypeptide(L)'
;MDTKAVFAALYSVCEENATFFSAGGKVSQADSAKRLVESMKLIQEHARSLEPVISGFAAIYHHFDFDPLIPANGYRSLVKVVRCCLLHIIHKGRYIAANRRSIFFRAAHNAGEMEAYCSALCQLRALLYLAQRMLHDNSHGNLFFQDESGLSESFIREYASMHKGCFYGRCLGFQFTPAIRPCLQTIAIGLVAFGENYKRHQSGIGVAASSFFTSGKYAIDPELRGTEFERITQNLDVHFWKTFWNITETEVLSSLASMTSTQVKVNRALSVPPVAFDLPLAANHRASATIAPPSAHIGIAPIQMRLISYDLREGQDSETLLSMSRSEGGAISLSLGLKTKRLPSSPFLLIHFHGGGFVAQTSKSHEPYLKSWSQDLGVPILSVDYSLAPEAPFPRALEECFYAYCWALRNHHLLGWTGEKVCLAGDSAGGNLCVTTCMRAAAFGVRMPDGVVAAYPATLLTAYASPSRLLTLMDPLLPLSVLSRCLSAYAGSEPQTEKQVERVSTLSLVKRDTALFLRDFRQGASNWIHSLLDSNRGSAAPSTAPETPPDTTDTLRKSVSEVSISSPHADPPVLPEPAALPNRKLSVKSKTCQDLRPPSSCVPGAPPVSAHTIEDVSFFLFKETDPNISRDLSSVAIPPPAAEEGIELQHPREFPLGFEPLRSDQFAEMKLQSSPVFKDPFCSPLLAPDSMLKGLPPIHIVACALDPMLDDSVMFAKRLRSVDQPVTLCVVDDLPHGFLSLSHGFAPCFCRTRPPSPASTASWNGPIGVCRLLLANVVLFLWAPSRKRSPLWAERLNRLWGRTQFL
;
A
#
# COMPACT_ATOMS: atom_id res chain seq x y z
N MET A 1 -28.22 -4.77 -4.82
CA MET A 1 -29.14 -3.69 -4.37
C MET A 1 -29.65 -2.96 -5.59
N ASP A 2 -30.92 -2.55 -5.57
CA ASP A 2 -31.47 -1.64 -6.58
C ASP A 2 -30.91 -0.23 -6.38
N THR A 3 -30.48 0.40 -7.47
CA THR A 3 -29.96 1.78 -7.47
C THR A 3 -31.09 2.78 -7.17
N LYS A 4 -32.30 2.56 -7.72
CA LYS A 4 -33.44 3.48 -7.54
C LYS A 4 -33.88 3.54 -6.08
N ALA A 5 -33.93 2.40 -5.40
CA ALA A 5 -34.22 2.32 -3.96
C ALA A 5 -33.23 3.13 -3.10
N VAL A 6 -31.94 3.19 -3.46
CA VAL A 6 -30.93 3.99 -2.73
C VAL A 6 -31.19 5.48 -2.92
N PHE A 7 -31.44 5.94 -4.16
CA PHE A 7 -31.73 7.35 -4.42
C PHE A 7 -33.07 7.79 -3.82
N ALA A 8 -34.14 6.99 -3.91
CA ALA A 8 -35.41 7.27 -3.25
C ALA A 8 -35.27 7.43 -1.72
N ALA A 9 -34.49 6.54 -1.08
CA ALA A 9 -34.21 6.63 0.35
C ALA A 9 -33.39 7.88 0.71
N LEU A 10 -32.46 8.30 -0.15
CA LEU A 10 -31.67 9.52 0.01
C LEU A 10 -32.56 10.77 -0.07
N TYR A 11 -33.36 10.91 -1.13
CA TYR A 11 -34.22 12.08 -1.33
C TYR A 11 -35.18 12.26 -0.15
N SER A 12 -35.85 11.18 0.27
CA SER A 12 -36.76 11.17 1.42
C SER A 12 -36.08 11.63 2.71
N VAL A 13 -34.91 11.07 3.03
CA VAL A 13 -34.18 11.41 4.27
C VAL A 13 -33.63 12.84 4.26
N CYS A 14 -33.20 13.34 3.10
CA CYS A 14 -32.75 14.73 2.97
C CYS A 14 -33.92 15.72 3.09
N GLU A 15 -35.06 15.43 2.45
CA GLU A 15 -36.25 16.28 2.48
C GLU A 15 -36.90 16.35 3.87
N GLU A 16 -37.04 15.21 4.55
CA GLU A 16 -37.61 15.13 5.90
C GLU A 16 -36.79 15.93 6.92
N ASN A 17 -35.46 15.93 6.78
CA ASN A 17 -34.57 16.71 7.63
C ASN A 17 -34.54 18.19 7.24
N ALA A 18 -34.46 18.51 5.94
CA ALA A 18 -34.46 19.89 5.47
C ALA A 18 -35.75 20.63 5.89
N THR A 19 -36.91 20.00 5.76
CA THR A 19 -38.20 20.58 6.18
C THR A 19 -38.25 20.81 7.69
N PHE A 20 -37.79 19.85 8.51
CA PHE A 20 -37.77 20.01 9.97
C PHE A 20 -36.89 21.17 10.44
N PHE A 21 -35.65 21.26 9.94
CA PHE A 21 -34.72 22.32 10.34
C PHE A 21 -35.05 23.68 9.73
N SER A 22 -35.80 23.72 8.62
CA SER A 22 -36.34 24.98 8.07
C SER A 22 -37.54 25.51 8.88
N ALA A 23 -38.28 24.64 9.57
CA ALA A 23 -39.52 24.99 10.26
C ALA A 23 -39.36 25.42 11.73
N GLY A 24 -38.18 25.31 12.34
CA GLY A 24 -37.99 25.70 13.74
C GLY A 24 -36.54 25.85 14.18
N GLY A 25 -36.22 26.99 14.81
CA GLY A 25 -34.92 27.25 15.41
C GLY A 25 -35.03 28.11 16.67
N LYS A 26 -34.54 27.60 17.80
CA LYS A 26 -34.09 28.45 18.91
C LYS A 26 -32.80 29.15 18.48
N VAL A 27 -32.62 30.42 18.86
CA VAL A 27 -31.51 31.28 18.38
C VAL A 27 -30.13 30.62 18.48
N SER A 28 -29.86 29.85 19.54
CA SER A 28 -28.57 29.17 19.77
C SER A 28 -28.27 27.95 18.89
N GLN A 29 -29.22 27.46 18.09
CA GLN A 29 -29.02 26.35 17.15
C GLN A 29 -29.26 26.74 15.68
N ALA A 30 -29.62 28.01 15.40
CA ALA A 30 -30.01 28.48 14.08
C ALA A 30 -28.92 28.26 13.01
N ASP A 31 -27.65 28.49 13.34
CA ASP A 31 -26.53 28.29 12.41
C ASP A 31 -26.36 26.82 11.99
N SER A 32 -26.29 25.90 12.95
CA SER A 32 -26.16 24.46 12.66
C SER A 32 -27.39 23.89 11.94
N ALA A 33 -28.59 24.41 12.22
CA ALA A 33 -29.80 24.06 11.50
C ALA A 33 -29.75 24.53 10.04
N LYS A 34 -29.33 25.78 9.78
CA LYS A 34 -29.13 26.33 8.43
C LYS A 34 -28.13 25.48 7.63
N ARG A 35 -26.96 25.21 8.21
CA ARG A 35 -25.90 24.38 7.62
C ARG A 35 -26.37 22.97 7.24
N LEU A 36 -27.19 22.35 8.10
CA LEU A 36 -27.83 21.07 7.79
C LEU A 36 -28.79 21.18 6.59
N VAL A 37 -29.63 22.22 6.52
CA VAL A 37 -30.55 22.43 5.39
C VAL A 37 -29.79 22.63 4.08
N GLU A 38 -28.73 23.45 4.09
CA GLU A 38 -27.88 23.71 2.93
C GLU A 38 -27.18 22.42 2.44
N SER A 39 -26.58 21.66 3.36
CA SER A 39 -25.95 20.36 3.07
C SER A 39 -26.94 19.36 2.46
N MET A 40 -28.14 19.23 3.03
CA MET A 40 -29.16 18.30 2.52
C MET A 40 -29.62 18.68 1.11
N LYS A 41 -29.78 19.97 0.81
CA LYS A 41 -30.15 20.45 -0.53
C LYS A 41 -29.05 20.18 -1.56
N LEU A 42 -27.79 20.46 -1.22
CA LEU A 42 -26.64 20.23 -2.10
C LEU A 42 -26.43 18.73 -2.38
N ILE A 43 -26.61 17.88 -1.37
CA ILE A 43 -26.62 16.41 -1.53
C ILE A 43 -27.72 15.98 -2.52
N GLN A 44 -28.93 16.52 -2.42
CA GLN A 44 -30.01 16.20 -3.37
C GLN A 44 -29.68 16.64 -4.81
N GLU A 45 -28.99 17.77 -4.99
CA GLU A 45 -28.55 18.24 -6.31
C GLU A 45 -27.48 17.33 -6.93
N HIS A 46 -26.45 17.00 -6.16
CA HIS A 46 -25.43 16.03 -6.58
C HIS A 46 -26.07 14.67 -6.89
N ALA A 47 -27.03 14.21 -6.08
CA ALA A 47 -27.74 12.96 -6.29
C ALA A 47 -28.53 12.92 -7.61
N ARG A 48 -29.29 13.98 -7.94
CA ARG A 48 -30.02 14.08 -9.23
C ARG A 48 -29.10 13.96 -10.44
N SER A 49 -27.88 14.48 -10.31
CA SER A 49 -26.86 14.42 -11.35
C SER A 49 -26.17 13.06 -11.44
N LEU A 50 -26.02 12.38 -10.30
CA LEU A 50 -25.35 11.08 -10.19
C LEU A 50 -26.24 9.89 -10.53
N GLU A 51 -27.55 9.97 -10.29
CA GLU A 51 -28.50 8.88 -10.55
C GLU A 51 -28.47 8.34 -12.00
N PRO A 52 -28.55 9.18 -13.05
CA PRO A 52 -28.43 8.70 -14.43
C PRO A 52 -27.02 8.15 -14.74
N VAL A 53 -25.96 8.79 -14.24
CA VAL A 53 -24.57 8.38 -14.47
C VAL A 53 -24.27 7.00 -13.88
N ILE A 54 -24.65 6.77 -12.62
CA ILE A 54 -24.50 5.48 -11.94
C ILE A 54 -25.35 4.41 -12.63
N SER A 55 -26.55 4.75 -13.10
CA SER A 55 -27.41 3.82 -13.83
C SER A 55 -26.80 3.44 -15.19
N GLY A 56 -26.22 4.40 -15.90
CA GLY A 56 -25.45 4.17 -17.13
C GLY A 56 -24.27 3.23 -16.90
N PHE A 57 -23.35 3.55 -15.98
CA PHE A 57 -22.23 2.67 -15.64
C PHE A 57 -22.68 1.28 -15.20
N ALA A 58 -23.79 1.17 -14.45
CA ALA A 58 -24.32 -0.11 -14.02
C ALA A 58 -24.86 -0.99 -15.17
N ALA A 59 -25.24 -0.39 -16.31
CA ALA A 59 -25.57 -1.12 -17.52
C ALA A 59 -24.31 -1.67 -18.23
N ILE A 60 -23.21 -0.90 -18.26
CA ILE A 60 -22.06 -1.19 -19.15
C ILE A 60 -20.80 -1.76 -18.48
N TYR A 61 -20.59 -1.62 -17.17
CA TYR A 61 -19.30 -1.99 -16.54
C TYR A 61 -18.92 -3.46 -16.72
N HIS A 62 -19.88 -4.31 -17.10
CA HIS A 62 -19.71 -5.75 -17.19
C HIS A 62 -18.94 -6.17 -18.45
N HIS A 63 -18.91 -5.31 -19.48
CA HIS A 63 -18.04 -5.45 -20.64
C HIS A 63 -16.54 -5.31 -20.30
N PHE A 64 -16.22 -4.66 -19.18
CA PHE A 64 -14.84 -4.42 -18.75
C PHE A 64 -14.33 -5.43 -17.71
N ASP A 65 -15.22 -6.25 -17.12
CA ASP A 65 -14.86 -7.27 -16.15
C ASP A 65 -13.83 -8.29 -16.71
N PHE A 66 -13.12 -9.00 -15.83
CA PHE A 66 -12.18 -10.06 -16.22
C PHE A 66 -12.88 -11.23 -16.92
N ASP A 67 -14.00 -11.69 -16.36
CA ASP A 67 -15.02 -12.55 -16.98
C ASP A 67 -16.33 -12.48 -16.15
N PRO A 68 -17.45 -13.06 -16.63
CA PRO A 68 -18.73 -12.99 -15.91
C PRO A 68 -18.77 -13.65 -14.52
N LEU A 69 -17.79 -14.49 -14.17
CA LEU A 69 -17.67 -15.11 -12.85
C LEU A 69 -16.80 -14.30 -11.89
N ILE A 70 -15.90 -13.45 -12.42
CA ILE A 70 -14.96 -12.62 -11.68
C ILE A 70 -15.19 -11.15 -12.07
N PRO A 71 -16.25 -10.52 -11.53
CA PRO A 71 -16.66 -9.16 -11.90
C PRO A 71 -15.73 -8.10 -11.30
N ALA A 72 -14.67 -7.75 -12.02
CA ALA A 72 -13.61 -6.86 -11.56
C ALA A 72 -13.18 -5.85 -12.63
N ASN A 73 -13.36 -4.56 -12.34
CA ASN A 73 -12.81 -3.41 -13.08
C ASN A 73 -13.00 -2.11 -12.28
N GLY A 74 -12.23 -1.05 -12.57
CA GLY A 74 -12.31 0.21 -11.84
C GLY A 74 -13.62 1.00 -11.98
N TYR A 75 -14.39 0.89 -13.09
CA TYR A 75 -15.70 1.56 -13.19
C TYR A 75 -16.69 1.00 -12.17
N ARG A 76 -16.70 -0.33 -12.00
CA ARG A 76 -17.46 -1.03 -10.96
C ARG A 76 -17.03 -0.57 -9.55
N SER A 77 -15.73 -0.38 -9.34
CA SER A 77 -15.17 0.13 -8.08
C SER A 77 -15.61 1.56 -7.76
N LEU A 78 -15.55 2.48 -8.72
CA LEU A 78 -16.03 3.85 -8.56
C LEU A 78 -17.52 3.87 -8.19
N VAL A 79 -18.37 3.14 -8.93
CA VAL A 79 -19.80 3.00 -8.61
C VAL A 79 -20.02 2.41 -7.22
N LYS A 80 -19.19 1.44 -6.78
CA LYS A 80 -19.24 0.88 -5.42
C LYS A 80 -18.94 1.95 -4.37
N VAL A 81 -17.88 2.73 -4.56
CA VAL A 81 -17.51 3.83 -3.65
C VAL A 81 -18.62 4.88 -3.56
N VAL A 82 -19.20 5.32 -4.68
CA VAL A 82 -20.30 6.31 -4.65
C VAL A 82 -21.51 5.74 -3.90
N ARG A 83 -21.87 4.48 -4.13
CA ARG A 83 -22.93 3.81 -3.35
C ARG A 83 -22.61 3.75 -1.85
N CYS A 84 -21.37 3.46 -1.45
CA CYS A 84 -20.97 3.50 -0.03
C CYS A 84 -21.12 4.90 0.57
N CYS A 85 -20.83 5.97 -0.18
CA CYS A 85 -21.01 7.35 0.26
C CYS A 85 -22.50 7.67 0.47
N LEU A 86 -23.34 7.36 -0.52
CA LEU A 86 -24.79 7.55 -0.45
C LEU A 86 -25.41 6.77 0.73
N LEU A 87 -24.99 5.52 0.95
CA LEU A 87 -25.47 4.71 2.09
C LEU A 87 -25.05 5.29 3.44
N HIS A 88 -23.83 5.82 3.56
CA HIS A 88 -23.38 6.53 4.76
C HIS A 88 -24.22 7.80 5.02
N ILE A 89 -24.51 8.58 3.97
CA ILE A 89 -25.38 9.77 4.05
C ILE A 89 -26.79 9.38 4.49
N ILE A 90 -27.40 8.35 3.89
CA ILE A 90 -28.74 7.85 4.27
C ILE A 90 -28.76 7.41 5.73
N HIS A 91 -27.75 6.63 6.16
CA HIS A 91 -27.64 6.17 7.55
C HIS A 91 -27.54 7.36 8.51
N LYS A 92 -26.70 8.36 8.19
CA LYS A 92 -26.51 9.54 9.02
C LYS A 92 -27.75 10.43 9.08
N GLY A 93 -28.41 10.65 7.94
CA GLY A 93 -29.66 11.40 7.89
C GLY A 93 -30.81 10.72 8.64
N ARG A 94 -30.88 9.37 8.65
CA ARG A 94 -31.82 8.61 9.49
C ARG A 94 -31.51 8.75 10.98
N TYR A 95 -30.22 8.71 11.36
CA TYR A 95 -29.80 9.00 12.73
C TYR A 95 -30.22 10.42 13.16
N ILE A 96 -30.03 11.42 12.30
CA ILE A 96 -30.47 12.80 12.55
C ILE A 96 -32.00 12.85 12.68
N ALA A 97 -32.76 12.23 11.77
CA ALA A 97 -34.23 12.23 11.79
C ALA A 97 -34.79 11.67 13.12
N ALA A 98 -34.19 10.59 13.63
CA ALA A 98 -34.55 9.96 14.89
C ALA A 98 -34.12 10.76 16.13
N ASN A 99 -32.96 11.43 16.10
CA ASN A 99 -32.35 12.05 17.29
C ASN A 99 -32.51 13.58 17.38
N ARG A 100 -32.92 14.28 16.32
CA ARG A 100 -33.04 15.76 16.25
C ARG A 100 -33.93 16.43 17.30
N ARG A 101 -34.76 15.67 18.02
CA ARG A 101 -35.58 16.16 19.15
C ARG A 101 -34.97 15.88 20.54
N SER A 102 -33.85 15.16 20.61
CA SER A 102 -33.16 14.81 21.86
C SER A 102 -32.37 15.99 22.43
N ILE A 103 -32.38 16.14 23.75
CA ILE A 103 -31.56 17.13 24.46
C ILE A 103 -30.04 16.89 24.30
N PHE A 104 -29.64 15.67 23.95
CA PHE A 104 -28.24 15.31 23.69
C PHE A 104 -27.84 15.45 22.21
N PHE A 105 -28.73 15.97 21.34
CA PHE A 105 -28.46 16.11 19.92
C PHE A 105 -27.39 17.19 19.63
N ARG A 106 -26.21 16.74 19.21
CA ARG A 106 -25.08 17.61 18.84
C ARG A 106 -25.26 18.14 17.42
N ALA A 107 -26.07 19.18 17.25
CA ALA A 107 -26.41 19.74 15.93
C ALA A 107 -25.16 20.08 15.08
N ALA A 108 -24.20 20.83 15.63
CA ALA A 108 -22.97 21.21 14.93
C ALA A 108 -22.10 20.01 14.48
N HIS A 109 -22.05 18.94 15.29
CA HIS A 109 -21.29 17.73 14.94
C HIS A 109 -21.94 16.97 13.77
N ASN A 110 -23.27 16.85 13.80
CA ASN A 110 -24.04 16.23 12.71
C ASN A 110 -24.00 17.08 11.43
N ALA A 111 -23.98 18.42 11.54
CA ALA A 111 -23.77 19.31 10.41
C ALA A 111 -22.41 19.04 9.74
N GLY A 112 -21.31 19.05 10.51
CA GLY A 112 -19.96 18.78 9.99
C GLY A 112 -19.80 17.40 9.34
N GLU A 113 -20.46 16.37 9.85
CA GLU A 113 -20.50 15.06 9.18
C GLU A 113 -21.25 15.09 7.84
N MET A 114 -22.42 15.76 7.79
CA MET A 114 -23.18 15.89 6.54
C MET A 114 -22.43 16.73 5.50
N GLU A 115 -21.76 17.81 5.91
CA GLU A 115 -20.91 18.65 5.07
C GLU A 115 -19.73 17.86 4.50
N ALA A 116 -19.00 17.11 5.34
CA ALA A 116 -17.85 16.32 4.88
C ALA A 116 -18.23 15.25 3.84
N TYR A 117 -19.36 14.55 4.06
CA TYR A 117 -19.88 13.60 3.06
C TYR A 117 -20.48 14.29 1.82
N CYS A 118 -20.98 15.52 1.93
CA CYS A 118 -21.39 16.32 0.78
C CYS A 118 -20.18 16.69 -0.10
N SER A 119 -19.09 17.18 0.51
CA SER A 119 -17.83 17.46 -0.19
C SER A 119 -17.23 16.21 -0.83
N ALA A 120 -17.25 15.07 -0.13
CA ALA A 120 -16.84 13.79 -0.71
C ALA A 120 -17.73 13.38 -1.90
N LEU A 121 -19.06 13.56 -1.81
CA LEU A 121 -19.99 13.28 -2.91
C LEU A 121 -19.75 14.19 -4.13
N CYS A 122 -19.40 15.45 -3.91
CA CYS A 122 -18.99 16.38 -4.96
C CYS A 122 -17.75 15.87 -5.71
N GLN A 123 -16.70 15.47 -4.99
CA GLN A 123 -15.50 14.90 -5.63
C GLN A 123 -15.78 13.58 -6.34
N LEU A 124 -16.62 12.70 -5.76
CA LEU A 124 -17.02 11.45 -6.40
C LEU A 124 -17.83 11.67 -7.70
N ARG A 125 -18.62 12.74 -7.78
CA ARG A 125 -19.28 13.18 -9.03
C ARG A 125 -18.26 13.59 -10.09
N ALA A 126 -17.24 14.37 -9.72
CA ALA A 126 -16.16 14.74 -10.64
C ALA A 126 -15.36 13.52 -11.14
N LEU A 127 -15.02 12.56 -10.25
CA LEU A 127 -14.35 11.32 -10.66
C LEU A 127 -15.20 10.48 -11.62
N LEU A 128 -16.53 10.42 -11.44
CA LEU A 128 -17.41 9.74 -12.40
C LEU A 128 -17.50 10.47 -13.75
N TYR A 129 -17.45 11.80 -13.80
CA TYR A 129 -17.36 12.53 -15.07
C TYR A 129 -16.03 12.28 -15.79
N LEU A 130 -14.89 12.26 -15.08
CA LEU A 130 -13.61 11.85 -15.66
C LEU A 130 -13.65 10.41 -16.18
N ALA A 131 -14.33 9.50 -15.46
CA ALA A 131 -14.54 8.13 -15.93
C ALA A 131 -15.42 8.06 -17.20
N GLN A 132 -16.44 8.92 -17.34
CA GLN A 132 -17.27 8.99 -18.57
C GLN A 132 -16.47 9.51 -19.77
N ARG A 133 -15.47 10.38 -19.53
CA ARG A 133 -14.52 10.79 -20.57
C ARG A 133 -13.54 9.67 -20.94
N MET A 134 -13.00 8.93 -19.97
CA MET A 134 -12.19 7.74 -20.26
C MET A 134 -12.94 6.70 -21.10
N LEU A 135 -14.26 6.58 -20.88
CA LEU A 135 -15.10 5.66 -21.64
C LEU A 135 -15.29 6.08 -23.11
N HIS A 136 -15.25 7.37 -23.42
CA HIS A 136 -15.33 7.89 -24.79
C HIS A 136 -14.11 7.48 -25.62
N ASP A 137 -12.91 7.54 -25.02
CA ASP A 137 -11.64 7.27 -25.70
C ASP A 137 -11.22 5.78 -25.62
N ASN A 138 -11.86 4.98 -24.74
CA ASN A 138 -11.54 3.57 -24.55
C ASN A 138 -12.23 2.65 -25.57
N SER A 139 -11.45 1.74 -26.15
CA SER A 139 -11.98 0.60 -26.91
C SER A 139 -12.58 -0.48 -25.99
N HIS A 140 -13.53 -1.25 -26.51
CA HIS A 140 -14.29 -2.25 -25.73
C HIS A 140 -13.38 -3.23 -24.97
N GLY A 141 -13.63 -3.38 -23.67
CA GLY A 141 -12.95 -4.34 -22.80
C GLY A 141 -11.56 -3.91 -22.31
N ASN A 142 -11.00 -2.82 -22.84
CA ASN A 142 -9.75 -2.21 -22.38
C ASN A 142 -10.01 -1.18 -21.27
N LEU A 143 -9.11 -1.11 -20.29
CA LEU A 143 -9.21 -0.20 -19.13
C LEU A 143 -8.22 0.97 -19.19
N PHE A 144 -7.38 0.98 -20.22
CA PHE A 144 -6.46 2.05 -20.58
C PHE A 144 -6.68 2.39 -22.06
N PHE A 145 -6.30 3.59 -22.45
CA PHE A 145 -6.43 4.17 -23.78
C PHE A 145 -5.06 4.37 -24.45
N GLN A 146 -5.05 4.61 -25.76
CA GLN A 146 -3.86 5.13 -26.45
C GLN A 146 -3.71 6.60 -26.09
N ASP A 147 -2.53 7.02 -25.63
CA ASP A 147 -2.29 8.33 -25.01
C ASP A 147 -2.27 9.51 -26.01
N GLU A 148 -2.81 9.33 -27.22
CA GLU A 148 -2.86 10.36 -28.27
C GLU A 148 -3.90 11.47 -28.00
N SER A 149 -4.89 11.23 -27.14
CA SER A 149 -5.92 12.22 -26.79
C SER A 149 -5.52 13.20 -25.66
N GLY A 150 -4.34 13.03 -25.06
CA GLY A 150 -3.87 13.86 -23.93
C GLY A 150 -4.64 13.65 -22.62
N LEU A 151 -5.51 12.63 -22.54
CA LEU A 151 -6.38 12.39 -21.38
C LEU A 151 -5.58 12.11 -20.09
N SER A 152 -4.42 11.46 -20.17
CA SER A 152 -3.55 11.24 -18.99
C SER A 152 -3.02 12.55 -18.40
N GLU A 153 -2.60 13.50 -19.25
CA GLU A 153 -2.15 14.82 -18.79
C GLU A 153 -3.30 15.61 -18.17
N SER A 154 -4.49 15.53 -18.79
CA SER A 154 -5.70 16.14 -18.27
C SER A 154 -6.09 15.57 -16.90
N PHE A 155 -6.10 14.25 -16.75
CA PHE A 155 -6.33 13.57 -15.47
C PHE A 155 -5.36 14.03 -14.38
N ILE A 156 -4.06 14.12 -14.69
CA ILE A 156 -3.05 14.57 -13.73
C ILE A 156 -3.27 16.04 -13.32
N ARG A 157 -3.63 16.92 -14.26
CA ARG A 157 -3.95 18.34 -13.99
C ARG A 157 -5.19 18.50 -13.12
N GLU A 158 -6.26 17.75 -13.40
CA GLU A 158 -7.46 17.75 -12.55
C GLU A 158 -7.16 17.14 -11.18
N TYR A 159 -6.50 15.98 -11.11
CA TYR A 159 -6.09 15.35 -9.84
C TYR A 159 -5.27 16.32 -8.97
N ALA A 160 -4.29 17.02 -9.55
CA ALA A 160 -3.45 17.96 -8.83
C ALA A 160 -4.29 19.06 -8.15
N SER A 161 -5.26 19.62 -8.87
CA SER A 161 -6.08 20.76 -8.43
C SER A 161 -7.34 20.41 -7.62
N MET A 162 -7.86 19.17 -7.69
CA MET A 162 -9.03 18.76 -6.89
C MET A 162 -8.73 18.71 -5.39
N HIS A 163 -9.66 19.17 -4.55
CA HIS A 163 -9.56 19.11 -3.08
C HIS A 163 -9.72 17.67 -2.55
N LYS A 164 -8.72 17.22 -1.78
CA LYS A 164 -8.55 15.83 -1.34
C LYS A 164 -8.87 15.65 0.15
N GLY A 165 -8.71 16.69 0.96
CA GLY A 165 -8.83 16.62 2.43
C GLY A 165 -10.16 16.05 2.94
N CYS A 166 -11.26 16.26 2.22
CA CYS A 166 -12.57 15.66 2.53
C CYS A 166 -12.55 14.13 2.69
N PHE A 167 -11.65 13.41 2.00
CA PHE A 167 -11.49 11.96 2.13
C PHE A 167 -10.64 11.53 3.33
N TYR A 168 -9.73 12.39 3.82
CA TYR A 168 -8.78 12.06 4.89
C TYR A 168 -9.19 12.60 6.27
N GLY A 169 -10.21 13.47 6.30
CA GLY A 169 -10.91 13.91 7.50
C GLY A 169 -11.97 12.92 7.98
N ARG A 170 -13.23 13.36 8.10
CA ARG A 170 -14.34 12.52 8.63
C ARG A 170 -14.65 11.29 7.79
N CYS A 171 -14.42 11.36 6.49
CA CYS A 171 -14.75 10.28 5.55
C CYS A 171 -13.66 9.19 5.49
N LEU A 172 -12.59 9.26 6.28
CA LEU A 172 -11.43 8.36 6.15
C LEU A 172 -11.82 6.88 6.18
N GLY A 173 -11.63 6.24 5.02
CA GLY A 173 -11.89 4.81 4.80
C GLY A 173 -13.37 4.41 4.83
N PHE A 174 -14.31 5.32 4.56
CA PHE A 174 -15.75 5.02 4.52
C PHE A 174 -16.11 3.89 3.53
N GLN A 175 -15.29 3.72 2.49
CA GLN A 175 -15.45 2.71 1.44
C GLN A 175 -14.93 1.32 1.86
N PHE A 176 -14.08 1.23 2.88
CA PHE A 176 -13.45 -0.02 3.31
C PHE A 176 -14.20 -0.70 4.46
N THR A 177 -13.89 -1.97 4.69
CA THR A 177 -14.41 -2.74 5.83
C THR A 177 -14.14 -2.03 7.17
N PRO A 178 -15.11 -1.93 8.10
CA PRO A 178 -14.92 -1.24 9.38
C PRO A 178 -13.71 -1.72 10.19
N ALA A 179 -13.30 -2.97 10.03
CA ALA A 179 -12.20 -3.58 10.77
C ALA A 179 -10.82 -2.93 10.50
N ILE A 180 -10.59 -2.35 9.32
CA ILE A 180 -9.30 -1.72 9.00
C ILE A 180 -9.28 -0.21 9.23
N ARG A 181 -10.44 0.44 9.35
CA ARG A 181 -10.53 1.92 9.50
C ARG A 181 -9.70 2.46 10.67
N PRO A 182 -9.64 1.82 11.86
CA PRO A 182 -8.76 2.28 12.95
C PRO A 182 -7.29 2.28 12.56
N CYS A 183 -6.82 1.25 11.83
CA CYS A 183 -5.44 1.15 11.36
C CYS A 183 -5.12 2.25 10.33
N LEU A 184 -6.01 2.47 9.35
CA LEU A 184 -5.88 3.56 8.38
C LEU A 184 -5.87 4.94 9.06
N GLN A 185 -6.68 5.13 10.10
CA GLN A 185 -6.68 6.35 10.91
C GLN A 185 -5.36 6.53 11.70
N THR A 186 -4.81 5.48 12.29
CA THR A 186 -3.47 5.51 12.92
C THR A 186 -2.40 5.90 11.91
N ILE A 187 -2.41 5.32 10.70
CA ILE A 187 -1.45 5.64 9.64
C ILE A 187 -1.58 7.09 9.19
N ALA A 188 -2.81 7.58 8.94
CA ALA A 188 -3.04 8.97 8.53
C ALA A 188 -2.60 9.99 9.60
N ILE A 189 -2.89 9.72 10.89
CA ILE A 189 -2.42 10.56 12.01
C ILE A 189 -0.90 10.52 12.12
N GLY A 190 -0.28 9.33 12.00
CA GLY A 190 1.16 9.15 12.08
C GLY A 190 1.89 9.86 10.93
N LEU A 191 1.40 9.73 9.71
CA LEU A 191 1.91 10.42 8.51
C LEU A 191 1.90 11.93 8.71
N VAL A 192 0.76 12.46 9.17
CA VAL A 192 0.57 13.88 9.37
C VAL A 192 1.46 14.44 10.48
N ALA A 193 1.53 13.77 11.63
CA ALA A 193 2.39 14.17 12.74
C ALA A 193 3.88 14.07 12.40
N PHE A 194 4.28 13.08 11.59
CA PHE A 194 5.65 12.93 11.10
C PHE A 194 6.02 14.02 10.07
N GLY A 195 5.13 14.33 9.12
CA GLY A 195 5.35 15.36 8.11
C GLY A 195 5.43 16.79 8.65
N GLU A 196 4.68 17.10 9.73
CA GLU A 196 4.83 18.39 10.44
C GLU A 196 6.26 18.55 10.99
N ASN A 197 6.81 17.49 11.60
CA ASN A 197 8.13 17.53 12.24
C ASN A 197 9.29 17.38 11.25
N TYR A 198 9.14 16.62 10.16
CA TYR A 198 10.15 16.48 9.10
C TYR A 198 10.53 17.84 8.49
N LYS A 199 9.55 18.71 8.19
CA LYS A 199 9.81 20.06 7.65
C LYS A 199 10.51 21.01 8.65
N ARG A 200 10.52 20.69 9.95
CA ARG A 200 11.20 21.48 11.01
C ARG A 200 12.68 21.13 11.20
N HIS A 201 13.31 20.40 10.27
CA HIS A 201 14.76 20.16 10.19
C HIS A 201 15.39 19.37 11.37
N GLN A 202 14.61 18.71 12.22
CA GLN A 202 15.14 17.80 13.23
C GLN A 202 15.43 16.41 12.62
N SER A 203 16.51 16.26 11.86
CA SER A 203 16.90 14.99 11.25
C SER A 203 17.51 14.01 12.27
N GLY A 204 16.70 13.50 13.21
CA GLY A 204 17.13 12.57 14.24
C GLY A 204 15.99 11.84 14.96
N ILE A 205 16.36 10.85 15.77
CA ILE A 205 15.46 9.93 16.51
C ILE A 205 14.40 10.68 17.36
N GLY A 206 14.71 11.92 17.78
CA GLY A 206 13.77 12.81 18.47
C GLY A 206 12.48 13.12 17.70
N VAL A 207 12.47 13.07 16.36
CA VAL A 207 11.25 13.31 15.56
C VAL A 207 10.24 12.18 15.66
N ALA A 208 10.68 10.92 15.75
CA ALA A 208 9.75 9.81 15.97
C ALA A 208 9.06 9.97 17.35
N ALA A 209 9.85 10.28 18.39
CA ALA A 209 9.34 10.52 19.74
C ALA A 209 8.43 11.75 19.85
N SER A 210 8.78 12.89 19.22
CA SER A 210 7.98 14.11 19.29
C SER A 210 6.70 14.06 18.44
N SER A 211 6.69 13.28 17.36
CA SER A 211 5.48 13.06 16.54
C SER A 211 4.38 12.32 17.31
N PHE A 212 4.72 11.47 18.28
CA PHE A 212 3.72 10.88 19.17
C PHE A 212 3.03 11.95 20.05
N PHE A 213 3.74 13.00 20.48
CA PHE A 213 3.14 14.09 21.26
C PHE A 213 2.29 15.06 20.41
N THR A 214 2.67 15.34 19.16
CA THR A 214 1.86 16.20 18.27
C THR A 214 0.65 15.48 17.65
N SER A 215 0.62 14.14 17.67
CA SER A 215 -0.45 13.31 17.09
C SER A 215 -1.86 13.62 17.62
N GLY A 216 -2.00 14.01 18.89
CA GLY A 216 -3.28 14.14 19.57
C GLY A 216 -4.26 15.12 18.90
N LYS A 217 -3.76 16.25 18.37
CA LYS A 217 -4.62 17.24 17.70
C LYS A 217 -5.28 16.69 16.42
N TYR A 218 -4.58 15.83 15.68
CA TYR A 218 -5.09 15.18 14.45
C TYR A 218 -5.99 13.96 14.72
N ALA A 219 -5.96 13.43 15.95
CA ALA A 219 -6.94 12.47 16.43
C ALA A 219 -8.26 13.15 16.82
N ILE A 220 -8.19 14.34 17.44
CA ILE A 220 -9.32 15.12 17.93
C ILE A 220 -10.02 15.89 16.80
N ASP A 221 -9.25 16.55 15.93
CA ASP A 221 -9.76 17.36 14.81
C ASP A 221 -9.58 16.61 13.47
N PRO A 222 -10.67 16.05 12.91
CA PRO A 222 -10.61 15.38 11.61
C PRO A 222 -10.43 16.36 10.44
N GLU A 223 -10.91 17.60 10.51
CA GLU A 223 -10.77 18.53 9.38
C GLU A 223 -9.32 18.99 9.25
N LEU A 224 -8.70 19.33 10.38
CA LEU A 224 -7.27 19.64 10.44
C LEU A 224 -6.42 18.47 9.93
N ARG A 225 -6.78 17.22 10.28
CA ARG A 225 -6.12 16.03 9.72
C ARG A 225 -6.28 15.96 8.20
N GLY A 226 -7.48 16.18 7.68
CA GLY A 226 -7.76 16.13 6.24
C GLY A 226 -6.94 17.14 5.44
N THR A 227 -6.99 18.41 5.84
CA THR A 227 -6.23 19.50 5.21
C THR A 227 -4.72 19.28 5.30
N GLU A 228 -4.22 18.85 6.45
CA GLU A 228 -2.78 18.65 6.63
C GLU A 228 -2.27 17.39 5.91
N PHE A 229 -3.08 16.32 5.80
CA PHE A 229 -2.78 15.15 4.98
C PHE A 229 -2.66 15.53 3.50
N GLU A 230 -3.59 16.34 2.99
CA GLU A 230 -3.51 16.87 1.63
C GLU A 230 -2.24 17.72 1.41
N ARG A 231 -1.94 18.62 2.35
CA ARG A 231 -0.73 19.48 2.29
C ARG A 231 0.56 18.66 2.32
N ILE A 232 0.61 17.59 3.11
CA ILE A 232 1.78 16.70 3.24
C ILE A 232 1.94 15.82 2.01
N THR A 233 0.88 15.15 1.55
CA THR A 233 0.96 14.20 0.43
C THR A 233 1.28 14.85 -0.90
N GLN A 234 0.98 16.14 -1.07
CA GLN A 234 1.34 16.91 -2.27
C GLN A 234 2.78 17.45 -2.27
N ASN A 235 3.38 17.71 -1.10
CA ASN A 235 4.57 18.58 -0.97
C ASN A 235 5.79 17.90 -0.31
N LEU A 236 5.95 16.58 -0.46
CA LEU A 236 7.04 15.81 0.16
C LEU A 236 7.76 14.93 -0.86
N ASP A 237 9.05 14.72 -0.60
CA ASP A 237 10.00 14.03 -1.48
C ASP A 237 10.03 12.51 -1.24
N VAL A 238 10.75 11.77 -2.10
CA VAL A 238 10.91 10.32 -1.93
C VAL A 238 11.62 9.95 -0.61
N HIS A 239 12.53 10.81 -0.13
CA HIS A 239 13.24 10.60 1.15
C HIS A 239 12.29 10.61 2.36
N PHE A 240 11.30 11.51 2.37
CA PHE A 240 10.25 11.51 3.38
C PHE A 240 9.49 10.18 3.39
N TRP A 241 9.02 9.72 2.22
CA TRP A 241 8.25 8.48 2.11
C TRP A 241 9.06 7.25 2.51
N LYS A 242 10.31 7.17 2.04
CA LYS A 242 11.28 6.14 2.44
C LYS A 242 11.49 6.12 3.95
N THR A 243 11.69 7.30 4.56
CA THR A 243 11.86 7.41 6.02
C THR A 243 10.59 7.00 6.76
N PHE A 244 9.42 7.50 6.33
CA PHE A 244 8.13 7.24 6.96
C PHE A 244 7.75 5.75 6.96
N TRP A 245 7.82 5.08 5.80
CA TRP A 245 7.48 3.66 5.73
C TRP A 245 8.45 2.80 6.55
N ASN A 246 9.73 3.18 6.60
CA ASN A 246 10.73 2.51 7.43
C ASN A 246 10.58 2.81 8.95
N ILE A 247 9.71 3.75 9.39
CA ILE A 247 9.39 3.92 10.83
C ILE A 247 8.85 2.61 11.42
N THR A 248 8.10 1.83 10.65
CA THR A 248 7.58 0.52 11.07
C THR A 248 8.68 -0.46 11.48
N GLU A 249 9.91 -0.29 10.98
CA GLU A 249 11.08 -1.13 11.28
C GLU A 249 11.87 -0.67 12.52
N THR A 250 11.51 0.49 13.10
CA THR A 250 12.09 1.02 14.36
C THR A 250 11.97 -0.03 15.47
N GLU A 251 12.99 -0.16 16.32
CA GLU A 251 13.06 -1.20 17.36
C GLU A 251 11.82 -1.26 18.26
N VAL A 252 11.20 -0.12 18.58
CA VAL A 252 10.00 -0.06 19.43
C VAL A 252 8.77 -0.71 18.77
N LEU A 253 8.50 -0.39 17.49
CA LEU A 253 7.33 -0.92 16.77
C LEU A 253 7.57 -2.36 16.31
N SER A 254 8.78 -2.67 15.83
CA SER A 254 9.15 -4.04 15.47
C SER A 254 9.17 -4.97 16.69
N SER A 255 9.57 -4.50 17.87
CA SER A 255 9.43 -5.24 19.14
C SER A 255 7.96 -5.58 19.45
N LEU A 256 7.06 -4.59 19.43
CA LEU A 256 5.63 -4.82 19.66
C LEU A 256 5.02 -5.81 18.65
N ALA A 257 5.36 -5.69 17.36
CA ALA A 257 4.92 -6.64 16.33
C ALA A 257 5.49 -8.05 16.57
N SER A 258 6.76 -8.16 16.99
CA SER A 258 7.42 -9.44 17.30
C SER A 258 6.81 -10.16 18.51
N MET A 259 6.31 -9.41 19.50
CA MET A 259 5.66 -9.98 20.69
C MET A 259 4.34 -10.67 20.36
N THR A 260 3.65 -10.25 19.30
CA THR A 260 2.38 -10.83 18.83
C THR A 260 2.53 -11.77 17.63
N SER A 261 3.73 -11.87 17.04
CA SER A 261 4.00 -12.70 15.87
C SER A 261 4.28 -14.16 16.26
N THR A 262 3.92 -15.09 15.36
CA THR A 262 4.34 -16.49 15.41
C THR A 262 5.82 -16.61 15.69
N GLN A 263 6.21 -17.48 16.62
CA GLN A 263 7.61 -17.80 16.87
C GLN A 263 8.08 -18.91 15.91
N VAL A 264 9.29 -18.79 15.39
CA VAL A 264 9.90 -19.70 14.40
C VAL A 264 11.28 -20.13 14.88
N LYS A 265 11.70 -21.36 14.56
CA LYS A 265 13.02 -21.89 14.97
C LYS A 265 14.17 -21.34 14.13
N VAL A 266 13.89 -20.87 12.92
CA VAL A 266 14.86 -20.19 12.05
C VAL A 266 14.28 -18.85 11.62
N ASN A 267 14.98 -17.77 11.96
CA ASN A 267 14.86 -16.45 11.36
C ASN A 267 16.28 -15.88 11.28
N ARG A 268 16.92 -15.96 10.12
CA ARG A 268 18.30 -15.47 9.93
C ARG A 268 18.39 -14.54 8.75
N ALA A 269 18.87 -13.32 9.00
CA ALA A 269 19.38 -12.45 7.97
C ALA A 269 20.70 -13.02 7.42
N LEU A 270 20.80 -13.17 6.11
CA LEU A 270 21.96 -13.67 5.38
C LEU A 270 22.54 -12.56 4.51
N SER A 271 23.85 -12.60 4.28
CA SER A 271 24.56 -11.75 3.33
C SER A 271 25.35 -12.64 2.37
N VAL A 272 24.74 -12.99 1.24
CA VAL A 272 25.29 -13.93 0.27
C VAL A 272 26.40 -13.27 -0.57
N PRO A 273 27.60 -13.87 -0.66
CA PRO A 273 28.69 -13.35 -1.48
C PRO A 273 28.28 -13.19 -2.97
N PRO A 274 28.68 -12.09 -3.63
CA PRO A 274 28.34 -11.82 -5.02
C PRO A 274 29.38 -12.45 -5.96
N VAL A 275 29.37 -13.79 -6.04
CA VAL A 275 30.33 -14.60 -6.81
C VAL A 275 29.58 -15.26 -7.96
N ALA A 276 30.09 -15.14 -9.19
CA ALA A 276 29.47 -15.77 -10.34
C ALA A 276 29.39 -17.31 -10.19
N PHE A 277 28.33 -17.91 -10.71
CA PHE A 277 28.16 -19.36 -10.66
C PHE A 277 27.34 -19.91 -11.82
N ASP A 278 27.56 -21.17 -12.15
CA ASP A 278 26.83 -21.85 -13.22
C ASP A 278 25.57 -22.55 -12.70
N LEU A 279 24.51 -22.51 -13.51
CA LEU A 279 23.30 -23.32 -13.37
C LEU A 279 23.07 -24.16 -14.64
N PRO A 280 22.58 -25.40 -14.53
CA PRO A 280 22.21 -26.19 -15.71
C PRO A 280 21.03 -25.55 -16.45
N LEU A 281 21.08 -25.58 -17.79
CA LEU A 281 19.96 -25.14 -18.62
C LEU A 281 18.77 -26.09 -18.47
N ALA A 282 17.56 -25.55 -18.51
CA ALA A 282 16.32 -26.31 -18.42
C ALA A 282 16.13 -27.26 -19.62
N ALA A 283 16.52 -26.84 -20.82
CA ALA A 283 16.41 -27.62 -22.05
C ALA A 283 17.52 -28.67 -22.21
N ASN A 284 18.69 -28.48 -21.58
CA ASN A 284 19.82 -29.39 -21.66
C ASN A 284 20.69 -29.30 -20.40
N HIS A 285 20.53 -30.24 -19.47
CA HIS A 285 21.27 -30.27 -18.22
C HIS A 285 22.78 -30.54 -18.34
N ARG A 286 23.30 -30.81 -19.56
CA ARG A 286 24.75 -30.89 -19.83
C ARG A 286 25.37 -29.54 -20.19
N ALA A 287 24.56 -28.53 -20.48
CA ALA A 287 24.99 -27.16 -20.72
C ALA A 287 24.56 -26.28 -19.54
N SER A 288 25.28 -25.19 -19.30
CA SER A 288 25.02 -24.27 -18.19
C SER A 288 24.96 -22.82 -18.64
N ALA A 289 24.19 -22.02 -17.91
CA ALA A 289 24.24 -20.56 -17.95
C ALA A 289 25.05 -20.06 -16.74
N THR A 290 26.01 -19.18 -16.99
CA THR A 290 26.74 -18.47 -15.93
C THR A 290 25.91 -17.29 -15.44
N ILE A 291 25.58 -17.31 -14.15
CA ILE A 291 24.86 -16.26 -13.44
C ILE A 291 25.90 -15.29 -12.87
N ALA A 292 26.05 -14.14 -13.52
CA ALA A 292 26.91 -13.05 -13.05
C ALA A 292 26.29 -12.35 -11.83
N PRO A 293 27.09 -11.81 -10.90
CA PRO A 293 26.59 -11.02 -9.79
C PRO A 293 25.97 -9.69 -10.28
N PRO A 294 24.90 -9.20 -9.62
CA PRO A 294 24.31 -7.89 -9.87
C PRO A 294 25.33 -6.76 -9.80
N SER A 295 25.27 -5.84 -10.76
CA SER A 295 26.26 -4.76 -10.89
C SER A 295 25.66 -3.41 -11.25
N ALA A 296 24.39 -3.35 -11.69
CA ALA A 296 23.73 -2.10 -12.04
C ALA A 296 23.79 -1.06 -10.89
N HIS A 297 24.10 0.19 -11.26
CA HIS A 297 24.15 1.43 -10.46
C HIS A 297 25.13 1.46 -9.29
N ILE A 298 25.09 0.49 -8.37
CA ILE A 298 25.86 0.47 -7.11
C ILE A 298 27.05 -0.50 -7.12
N GLY A 299 27.38 -1.09 -8.29
CA GLY A 299 28.47 -2.05 -8.43
C GLY A 299 28.19 -3.41 -7.78
N ILE A 300 29.20 -4.28 -7.76
CA ILE A 300 29.06 -5.65 -7.23
C ILE A 300 29.01 -5.61 -5.69
N ALA A 301 27.91 -6.08 -5.10
CA ALA A 301 27.67 -6.05 -3.65
C ALA A 301 26.98 -7.33 -3.15
N PRO A 302 27.20 -7.77 -1.89
CA PRO A 302 26.58 -8.98 -1.34
C PRO A 302 25.06 -8.89 -1.26
N ILE A 303 24.38 -9.97 -1.64
CA ILE A 303 22.92 -10.01 -1.73
C ILE A 303 22.33 -10.29 -0.35
N GLN A 304 21.49 -9.38 0.12
CA GLN A 304 20.84 -9.47 1.42
C GLN A 304 19.53 -10.26 1.30
N MET A 305 19.27 -11.14 2.26
CA MET A 305 18.06 -11.96 2.31
C MET A 305 17.79 -12.45 3.73
N ARG A 306 16.60 -13.00 3.98
CA ARG A 306 16.16 -13.54 5.27
C ARG A 306 15.58 -14.94 5.07
N LEU A 307 16.17 -15.93 5.73
CA LEU A 307 15.63 -17.30 5.80
C LEU A 307 14.73 -17.44 7.03
N ILE A 308 13.46 -17.75 6.79
CA ILE A 308 12.43 -18.01 7.80
C ILE A 308 12.02 -19.49 7.69
N SER A 309 12.05 -20.23 8.79
CA SER A 309 11.53 -21.60 8.85
C SER A 309 10.94 -21.87 10.23
N TYR A 310 9.65 -22.21 10.29
CA TYR A 310 8.97 -22.54 11.55
C TYR A 310 9.68 -23.68 12.29
N ASP A 311 10.00 -24.74 11.56
CA ASP A 311 10.85 -25.84 12.03
C ASP A 311 12.28 -25.73 11.49
N LEU A 312 13.26 -26.14 12.29
CA LEU A 312 14.64 -26.32 11.85
C LEU A 312 14.72 -27.53 10.93
N ARG A 313 15.16 -27.32 9.68
CA ARG A 313 15.37 -28.37 8.67
C ARG A 313 16.85 -28.63 8.44
N GLU A 314 17.17 -29.74 7.78
CA GLU A 314 18.55 -30.08 7.38
C GLU A 314 19.27 -28.94 6.65
N GLY A 315 20.57 -28.81 6.91
CA GLY A 315 21.44 -27.80 6.31
C GLY A 315 21.22 -26.36 6.80
N GLN A 316 20.05 -26.05 7.37
CA GLN A 316 19.76 -24.73 7.95
C GLN A 316 20.58 -24.43 9.21
N ASP A 317 21.29 -25.39 9.78
CA ASP A 317 22.26 -25.23 10.88
C ASP A 317 23.71 -25.53 10.46
N SER A 318 23.98 -25.57 9.15
CA SER A 318 25.34 -25.76 8.61
C SER A 318 26.25 -24.56 8.89
N GLU A 319 27.54 -24.83 9.11
CA GLU A 319 28.57 -23.79 9.29
C GLU A 319 28.63 -22.84 8.09
N THR A 320 28.40 -23.33 6.87
CA THR A 320 28.35 -22.52 5.64
C THR A 320 27.21 -21.51 5.66
N LEU A 321 26.00 -21.88 6.10
CA LEU A 321 24.90 -20.93 6.22
C LEU A 321 25.11 -19.96 7.39
N LEU A 322 25.67 -20.45 8.50
CA LEU A 322 25.96 -19.66 9.69
C LEU A 322 27.04 -18.60 9.44
N SER A 323 28.07 -18.89 8.62
CA SER A 323 29.11 -17.91 8.25
C SER A 323 28.59 -16.80 7.32
N MET A 324 27.52 -17.05 6.57
CA MET A 324 26.78 -16.02 5.82
C MET A 324 25.74 -15.27 6.66
N SER A 325 25.47 -15.70 7.90
CA SER A 325 24.43 -15.11 8.75
C SER A 325 24.93 -13.82 9.42
N ARG A 326 24.11 -12.76 9.36
CA ARG A 326 24.37 -11.47 10.01
C ARG A 326 23.91 -11.52 11.47
N SER A 327 24.70 -10.91 12.37
CA SER A 327 24.27 -10.64 13.74
C SER A 327 23.36 -9.40 13.75
N GLU A 328 22.05 -9.60 13.72
CA GLU A 328 21.09 -8.51 13.94
C GLU A 328 21.07 -8.15 15.43
N GLY A 329 21.21 -6.85 15.75
CA GLY A 329 21.24 -6.36 17.12
C GLY A 329 19.90 -6.56 17.84
N GLY A 330 19.80 -7.64 18.59
CA GLY A 330 18.62 -8.02 19.37
C GLY A 330 18.90 -9.33 20.08
N ALA A 331 18.42 -9.49 21.31
CA ALA A 331 18.77 -10.55 22.26
C ALA A 331 19.27 -11.87 21.64
N ILE A 332 20.47 -12.30 22.06
CA ILE A 332 21.10 -13.58 21.72
C ILE A 332 20.01 -14.66 21.69
N SER A 333 19.76 -15.25 20.51
CA SER A 333 18.87 -16.41 20.40
C SER A 333 19.57 -17.64 20.96
N LEU A 334 19.70 -17.66 22.29
CA LEU A 334 20.16 -18.77 23.12
C LEU A 334 19.09 -19.87 23.11
N SER A 335 18.91 -20.47 21.93
CA SER A 335 18.17 -21.72 21.73
C SER A 335 19.04 -22.96 21.98
N LEU A 336 20.24 -22.79 22.57
CA LEU A 336 20.99 -23.88 23.20
C LEU A 336 20.36 -24.20 24.56
N GLY A 337 19.41 -25.14 24.58
CA GLY A 337 18.83 -25.65 25.82
C GLY A 337 17.83 -26.79 25.62
N LEU A 338 16.97 -26.71 24.61
CA LEU A 338 16.11 -27.82 24.22
C LEU A 338 16.69 -28.55 23.01
N LYS A 339 16.56 -29.89 22.98
CA LYS A 339 16.91 -30.71 21.82
C LYS A 339 15.98 -30.40 20.65
N THR A 340 16.32 -29.39 19.87
CA THR A 340 15.55 -29.02 18.68
C THR A 340 15.57 -30.16 17.68
N LYS A 341 14.45 -30.88 17.56
CA LYS A 341 14.28 -31.95 16.57
C LYS A 341 14.41 -31.34 15.17
N ARG A 342 15.53 -31.64 14.51
CA ARG A 342 15.77 -31.33 13.10
C ARG A 342 14.79 -32.14 12.25
N LEU A 343 14.06 -31.49 11.36
CA LEU A 343 13.22 -32.13 10.34
C LEU A 343 14.01 -32.36 9.05
N PRO A 344 13.61 -33.32 8.20
CA PRO A 344 14.20 -33.47 6.88
C PRO A 344 13.99 -32.21 6.02
N SER A 345 14.74 -32.12 4.92
CA SER A 345 14.50 -31.10 3.89
C SER A 345 13.05 -31.10 3.39
N SER A 346 12.49 -29.91 3.15
CA SER A 346 11.16 -29.71 2.55
C SER A 346 11.19 -30.01 1.04
N PRO A 347 10.18 -30.65 0.44
CA PRO A 347 10.06 -30.71 -1.03
C PRO A 347 9.77 -29.34 -1.67
N PHE A 348 9.45 -28.34 -0.84
CA PHE A 348 8.99 -27.02 -1.25
C PHE A 348 9.87 -25.90 -0.70
N LEU A 349 10.09 -24.85 -1.50
CA LEU A 349 10.60 -23.56 -1.07
C LEU A 349 9.63 -22.46 -1.53
N LEU A 350 9.40 -21.46 -0.69
CA LEU A 350 8.78 -20.19 -1.07
C LEU A 350 9.87 -19.11 -1.13
N ILE A 351 10.02 -18.43 -2.26
CA ILE A 351 10.90 -17.25 -2.37
C ILE A 351 10.01 -16.02 -2.38
N HIS A 352 10.31 -15.08 -1.50
CA HIS A 352 9.51 -13.89 -1.27
C HIS A 352 10.23 -12.61 -1.72
N PHE A 353 9.54 -11.75 -2.46
CA PHE A 353 9.96 -10.40 -2.78
C PHE A 353 8.95 -9.42 -2.18
N HIS A 354 9.42 -8.47 -1.38
CA HIS A 354 8.55 -7.60 -0.58
C HIS A 354 7.94 -6.42 -1.37
N GLY A 355 6.84 -5.86 -0.87
CA GLY A 355 6.28 -4.58 -1.31
C GLY A 355 7.12 -3.36 -0.89
N GLY A 356 6.53 -2.17 -0.99
CA GLY A 356 7.20 -0.90 -0.62
C GLY A 356 7.62 -0.01 -1.79
N GLY A 357 6.96 -0.15 -2.95
CA GLY A 357 7.11 0.78 -4.10
C GLY A 357 8.53 0.86 -4.69
N PHE A 358 9.34 -0.19 -4.52
CA PHE A 358 10.78 -0.24 -4.83
C PHE A 358 11.67 0.75 -4.06
N VAL A 359 11.13 1.54 -3.13
CA VAL A 359 11.84 2.64 -2.43
C VAL A 359 11.98 2.44 -0.92
N ALA A 360 11.17 1.56 -0.33
CA ALA A 360 11.07 1.38 1.12
C ALA A 360 10.82 -0.09 1.52
N GLN A 361 10.84 -0.34 2.84
CA GLN A 361 10.63 -1.63 3.49
C GLN A 361 11.71 -2.69 3.21
N THR A 362 11.68 -3.76 3.99
CA THR A 362 12.55 -4.94 3.89
C THR A 362 11.77 -6.24 4.17
N SER A 363 12.43 -7.39 4.14
CA SER A 363 11.93 -8.65 4.69
C SER A 363 11.45 -8.54 6.14
N LYS A 364 12.04 -7.65 6.95
CA LYS A 364 11.70 -7.46 8.37
C LYS A 364 10.30 -6.87 8.55
N SER A 365 9.89 -5.93 7.68
CA SER A 365 8.52 -5.40 7.65
C SER A 365 7.47 -6.47 7.38
N HIS A 366 7.80 -7.48 6.57
CA HIS A 366 6.88 -8.52 6.09
C HIS A 366 6.95 -9.81 6.94
N GLU A 367 7.97 -9.92 7.79
CA GLU A 367 8.22 -11.02 8.72
C GLU A 367 6.97 -11.51 9.50
N PRO A 368 6.06 -10.65 10.03
CA PRO A 368 4.95 -11.12 10.86
C PRO A 368 4.01 -12.11 10.16
N TYR A 369 3.68 -11.88 8.89
CA TYR A 369 2.83 -12.80 8.13
C TYR A 369 3.64 -13.95 7.52
N LEU A 370 4.91 -13.71 7.11
CA LEU A 370 5.78 -14.77 6.59
C LEU A 370 6.06 -15.86 7.63
N LYS A 371 6.21 -15.51 8.92
CA LYS A 371 6.32 -16.50 9.99
C LYS A 371 5.07 -17.37 10.14
N SER A 372 3.89 -16.74 10.07
CA SER A 372 2.61 -17.47 10.04
C SER A 372 2.54 -18.40 8.83
N TRP A 373 2.95 -17.92 7.65
CA TRP A 373 2.97 -18.74 6.43
C TRP A 373 3.94 -19.91 6.52
N SER A 374 5.13 -19.73 7.10
CA SER A 374 6.09 -20.83 7.28
C SER A 374 5.55 -21.89 8.25
N GLN A 375 4.77 -21.48 9.26
CA GLN A 375 4.07 -22.39 10.17
C GLN A 375 2.94 -23.14 9.45
N ASP A 376 2.01 -22.42 8.83
CA ASP A 376 0.79 -22.97 8.22
C ASP A 376 1.08 -23.87 7.01
N LEU A 377 2.10 -23.53 6.21
CA LEU A 377 2.54 -24.34 5.08
C LEU A 377 3.52 -25.45 5.50
N GLY A 378 4.20 -25.29 6.63
CA GLY A 378 5.36 -26.10 7.01
C GLY A 378 6.57 -25.92 6.08
N VAL A 379 6.71 -24.79 5.40
CA VAL A 379 7.67 -24.58 4.30
C VAL A 379 8.72 -23.52 4.66
N PRO A 380 10.02 -23.72 4.33
CA PRO A 380 11.02 -22.66 4.45
C PRO A 380 10.73 -21.53 3.47
N ILE A 381 10.92 -20.29 3.91
CA ILE A 381 10.71 -19.08 3.14
C ILE A 381 12.03 -18.31 3.06
N LEU A 382 12.43 -17.94 1.84
CA LEU A 382 13.57 -17.05 1.59
C LEU A 382 13.07 -15.70 1.10
N SER A 383 13.06 -14.69 1.95
CA SER A 383 12.72 -13.31 1.55
C SER A 383 13.96 -12.56 1.10
N VAL A 384 13.95 -11.92 -0.06
CA VAL A 384 15.10 -11.12 -0.55
C VAL A 384 14.97 -9.68 -0.09
N ASP A 385 16.05 -9.11 0.45
CA ASP A 385 16.18 -7.69 0.81
C ASP A 385 16.89 -7.00 -0.37
N TYR A 386 16.15 -6.71 -1.45
CA TYR A 386 16.72 -6.11 -2.66
C TYR A 386 17.02 -4.61 -2.45
N SER A 387 17.98 -4.10 -3.21
CA SER A 387 18.42 -2.71 -3.14
C SER A 387 17.34 -1.76 -3.64
N LEU A 388 17.12 -0.68 -2.88
CA LEU A 388 16.01 0.26 -3.06
C LEU A 388 16.40 1.48 -3.88
N ALA A 389 15.45 1.99 -4.66
CA ALA A 389 15.51 3.30 -5.28
C ALA A 389 15.34 4.43 -4.24
N PRO A 390 15.80 5.68 -4.51
CA PRO A 390 16.50 6.13 -5.72
C PRO A 390 18.00 5.75 -5.80
N GLU A 391 18.59 5.16 -4.75
CA GLU A 391 20.02 4.81 -4.72
C GLU A 391 20.36 3.63 -5.65
N ALA A 392 19.42 2.71 -5.83
CA ALA A 392 19.51 1.56 -6.73
C ALA A 392 18.28 1.48 -7.66
N PRO A 393 18.20 2.32 -8.70
CA PRO A 393 17.07 2.32 -9.64
C PRO A 393 17.07 1.07 -10.54
N PHE A 394 16.04 0.93 -11.38
CA PHE A 394 15.92 -0.13 -12.38
C PHE A 394 17.20 -0.23 -13.24
N PRO A 395 17.73 -1.43 -13.51
CA PRO A 395 17.16 -2.76 -13.24
C PRO A 395 17.66 -3.42 -11.93
N ARG A 396 18.28 -2.68 -11.00
CA ARG A 396 19.06 -3.28 -9.90
C ARG A 396 18.28 -4.30 -9.06
N ALA A 397 17.09 -3.95 -8.57
CA ALA A 397 16.26 -4.86 -7.77
C ALA A 397 15.95 -6.19 -8.50
N LEU A 398 15.71 -6.14 -9.81
CA LEU A 398 15.47 -7.32 -10.64
C LEU A 398 16.73 -8.18 -10.80
N GLU A 399 17.91 -7.58 -10.95
CA GLU A 399 19.17 -8.32 -10.98
C GLU A 399 19.35 -9.14 -9.69
N GLU A 400 19.11 -8.53 -8.54
CA GLU A 400 19.29 -9.15 -7.22
C GLU A 400 18.24 -10.21 -6.94
N CYS A 401 16.97 -9.99 -7.28
CA CYS A 401 15.92 -10.99 -7.18
C CYS A 401 16.18 -12.21 -8.06
N PHE A 402 16.64 -12.00 -9.30
CA PHE A 402 17.01 -13.08 -10.22
C PHE A 402 18.26 -13.85 -9.77
N TYR A 403 19.30 -13.15 -9.29
CA TYR A 403 20.49 -13.79 -8.73
C TYR A 403 20.14 -14.61 -7.47
N ALA A 404 19.33 -14.05 -6.56
CA ALA A 404 18.88 -14.75 -5.35
C ALA A 404 18.04 -16.00 -5.68
N TYR A 405 17.15 -15.93 -6.67
CA TYR A 405 16.43 -17.09 -7.20
C TYR A 405 17.40 -18.19 -7.67
N CYS A 406 18.34 -17.82 -8.55
CA CYS A 406 19.34 -18.74 -9.08
C CYS A 406 20.23 -19.33 -7.98
N TRP A 407 20.61 -18.52 -6.98
CA TRP A 407 21.43 -18.95 -5.86
C TRP A 407 20.67 -19.94 -4.97
N ALA A 408 19.37 -19.73 -4.75
CA ALA A 408 18.52 -20.64 -3.98
C ALA A 408 18.32 -22.00 -4.66
N LEU A 409 18.27 -22.04 -6.01
CA LEU A 409 18.29 -23.28 -6.78
C LEU A 409 19.60 -24.06 -6.56
N ARG A 410 20.76 -23.38 -6.68
CA ARG A 410 22.08 -24.00 -6.52
C ARG A 410 22.34 -24.49 -5.09
N ASN A 411 21.92 -23.72 -4.09
CA ASN A 411 22.24 -23.93 -2.68
C ASN A 411 21.07 -24.52 -1.88
N HIS A 412 20.21 -25.30 -2.54
CA HIS A 412 18.97 -25.81 -1.93
C HIS A 412 19.19 -26.58 -0.61
N HIS A 413 20.28 -27.33 -0.55
CA HIS A 413 20.74 -28.06 0.63
C HIS A 413 21.04 -27.18 1.85
N LEU A 414 21.40 -25.90 1.69
CA LEU A 414 21.61 -24.97 2.82
C LEU A 414 20.29 -24.37 3.34
N LEU A 415 19.27 -24.30 2.48
CA LEU A 415 17.99 -23.64 2.76
C LEU A 415 16.94 -24.59 3.36
N GLY A 416 17.27 -25.88 3.50
CA GLY A 416 16.38 -26.89 4.06
C GLY A 416 15.29 -27.36 3.10
N TRP A 417 15.60 -27.42 1.80
CA TRP A 417 14.70 -27.98 0.79
C TRP A 417 15.42 -28.89 -0.23
N THR A 418 14.67 -29.83 -0.82
CA THR A 418 15.20 -30.88 -1.70
C THR A 418 15.53 -30.40 -3.11
N GLY A 419 15.07 -29.20 -3.48
CA GLY A 419 15.11 -28.71 -4.86
C GLY A 419 13.88 -29.10 -5.70
N GLU A 420 12.88 -29.80 -5.16
CA GLU A 420 11.77 -30.35 -5.96
C GLU A 420 10.82 -29.30 -6.54
N LYS A 421 10.20 -28.41 -5.74
CA LYS A 421 9.37 -27.30 -6.26
C LYS A 421 9.64 -25.97 -5.55
N VAL A 422 9.61 -24.89 -6.33
CA VAL A 422 9.78 -23.52 -5.83
C VAL A 422 8.65 -22.62 -6.32
N CYS A 423 8.02 -21.89 -5.40
CA CYS A 423 7.03 -20.86 -5.72
C CYS A 423 7.64 -19.49 -5.47
N LEU A 424 7.36 -18.51 -6.33
CA LEU A 424 7.60 -17.10 -6.02
C LEU A 424 6.35 -16.50 -5.41
N ALA A 425 6.51 -15.61 -4.42
CA ALA A 425 5.42 -14.80 -3.89
C ALA A 425 5.88 -13.37 -3.62
N GLY A 426 4.98 -12.41 -3.78
CA GLY A 426 5.29 -11.02 -3.48
C GLY A 426 4.09 -10.11 -3.66
N ASP A 427 4.18 -8.92 -3.08
CA ASP A 427 3.08 -7.96 -3.04
C ASP A 427 3.49 -6.60 -3.63
N SER A 428 2.57 -5.91 -4.32
CA SER A 428 2.84 -4.63 -4.99
C SER A 428 4.08 -4.68 -5.91
N ALA A 429 5.13 -3.95 -5.58
CA ALA A 429 6.45 -3.98 -6.23
C ALA A 429 7.10 -5.39 -6.22
N GLY A 430 6.98 -6.15 -5.14
CA GLY A 430 7.45 -7.53 -5.06
C GLY A 430 6.68 -8.47 -5.98
N GLY A 431 5.39 -8.19 -6.20
CA GLY A 431 4.56 -8.90 -7.19
C GLY A 431 5.04 -8.69 -8.63
N ASN A 432 5.49 -7.48 -8.97
CA ASN A 432 6.17 -7.20 -10.24
C ASN A 432 7.47 -8.02 -10.35
N LEU A 433 8.34 -7.96 -9.33
CA LEU A 433 9.62 -8.67 -9.30
C LEU A 433 9.46 -10.19 -9.44
N CYS A 434 8.36 -10.78 -8.97
CA CYS A 434 8.06 -12.20 -9.18
C CYS A 434 7.87 -12.52 -10.67
N VAL A 435 7.09 -11.71 -11.39
CA VAL A 435 6.80 -11.89 -12.82
C VAL A 435 8.06 -11.64 -13.65
N THR A 436 8.77 -10.56 -13.39
CA THR A 436 9.95 -10.16 -14.18
C THR A 436 11.16 -11.05 -13.89
N THR A 437 11.27 -11.63 -12.69
CA THR A 437 12.23 -12.72 -12.39
C THR A 437 11.94 -13.97 -13.22
N CYS A 438 10.66 -14.36 -13.40
CA CYS A 438 10.29 -15.46 -14.29
C CYS A 438 10.66 -15.16 -15.75
N MET A 439 10.37 -13.96 -16.25
CA MET A 439 10.76 -13.54 -17.61
C MET A 439 12.29 -13.60 -17.80
N ARG A 440 13.07 -13.20 -16.77
CA ARG A 440 14.54 -13.27 -16.81
C ARG A 440 15.06 -14.70 -16.72
N ALA A 441 14.41 -15.58 -15.97
CA ALA A 441 14.71 -17.01 -15.93
C ALA A 441 14.47 -17.69 -17.29
N ALA A 442 13.37 -17.35 -17.98
CA ALA A 442 13.09 -17.82 -19.33
C ALA A 442 14.17 -17.34 -20.33
N ALA A 443 14.53 -16.04 -20.27
CA ALA A 443 15.56 -15.46 -21.13
C ALA A 443 16.97 -16.09 -20.92
N PHE A 444 17.32 -16.47 -19.69
CA PHE A 444 18.57 -17.18 -19.38
C PHE A 444 18.50 -18.70 -19.64
N GLY A 445 17.33 -19.25 -19.99
CA GLY A 445 17.13 -20.68 -20.21
C GLY A 445 17.34 -21.55 -18.96
N VAL A 446 17.34 -20.96 -17.76
CA VAL A 446 17.41 -21.68 -16.48
C VAL A 446 16.05 -22.27 -16.12
N ARG A 447 16.01 -23.10 -15.09
CA ARG A 447 14.73 -23.63 -14.57
C ARG A 447 13.78 -22.48 -14.20
N MET A 448 12.52 -22.61 -14.60
CA MET A 448 11.42 -21.74 -14.17
C MET A 448 10.87 -22.15 -12.80
N PRO A 449 10.27 -21.23 -12.03
CA PRO A 449 9.46 -21.57 -10.86
C PRO A 449 8.25 -22.47 -11.19
N ASP A 450 7.68 -23.12 -10.19
CA ASP A 450 6.51 -24.01 -10.32
C ASP A 450 5.15 -23.27 -10.21
N GLY A 451 5.20 -21.99 -9.83
CA GLY A 451 4.07 -21.08 -9.68
C GLY A 451 4.50 -19.68 -9.18
N VAL A 452 3.64 -18.69 -9.40
CA VAL A 452 3.77 -17.32 -8.88
C VAL A 452 2.48 -16.93 -8.14
N VAL A 453 2.61 -16.35 -6.95
CA VAL A 453 1.49 -15.73 -6.21
C VAL A 453 1.78 -14.24 -6.02
N ALA A 454 1.08 -13.40 -6.78
CA ALA A 454 1.29 -11.95 -6.82
C ALA A 454 0.09 -11.22 -6.20
N ALA A 455 0.27 -10.55 -5.07
CA ALA A 455 -0.75 -9.73 -4.44
C ALA A 455 -0.69 -8.29 -4.97
N TYR A 456 -1.80 -7.77 -5.50
CA TYR A 456 -1.97 -6.42 -6.06
C TYR A 456 -0.74 -5.91 -6.85
N PRO A 457 -0.21 -6.69 -7.82
CA PRO A 457 1.07 -6.44 -8.44
C PRO A 457 1.08 -5.17 -9.29
N ALA A 458 2.17 -4.41 -9.21
CA ALA A 458 2.40 -3.23 -10.05
C ALA A 458 2.90 -3.63 -11.45
N THR A 459 2.00 -4.14 -12.32
CA THR A 459 2.37 -4.71 -13.64
C THR A 459 2.53 -3.67 -14.76
N LEU A 460 2.05 -2.44 -14.56
CA LEU A 460 2.30 -1.30 -15.43
C LEU A 460 2.83 -0.12 -14.61
N LEU A 461 4.11 0.20 -14.76
CA LEU A 461 4.78 1.24 -14.01
C LEU A 461 4.61 2.61 -14.69
N THR A 462 3.35 3.05 -14.85
CA THR A 462 2.99 4.36 -15.40
C THR A 462 1.86 5.02 -14.62
N ALA A 463 1.77 6.35 -14.73
CA ALA A 463 0.67 7.16 -14.19
C ALA A 463 -0.43 7.47 -15.23
N TYR A 464 -0.50 6.72 -16.34
CA TYR A 464 -1.58 6.83 -17.33
C TYR A 464 -2.94 6.67 -16.66
N ALA A 465 -3.95 7.43 -17.09
CA ALA A 465 -5.23 7.37 -16.39
C ALA A 465 -5.94 6.03 -16.59
N SER A 466 -6.66 5.56 -15.56
CA SER A 466 -7.55 4.40 -15.65
C SER A 466 -8.69 4.56 -14.64
N PRO A 467 -9.82 3.85 -14.82
CA PRO A 467 -10.94 3.87 -13.88
C PRO A 467 -10.55 3.55 -12.43
N SER A 468 -9.64 2.60 -12.19
CA SER A 468 -9.13 2.30 -10.84
C SER A 468 -8.20 3.39 -10.31
N ARG A 469 -7.37 4.01 -11.16
CA ARG A 469 -6.46 5.10 -10.75
C ARG A 469 -7.17 6.36 -10.27
N LEU A 470 -8.43 6.59 -10.65
CA LEU A 470 -9.27 7.63 -10.06
C LEU A 470 -9.45 7.45 -8.53
N LEU A 471 -9.29 6.23 -8.00
CA LEU A 471 -9.32 5.94 -6.57
C LEU A 471 -8.09 6.48 -5.81
N THR A 472 -7.00 6.83 -6.48
CA THR A 472 -5.82 7.47 -5.84
C THR A 472 -6.17 8.77 -5.10
N LEU A 473 -7.28 9.43 -5.44
CA LEU A 473 -7.74 10.64 -4.75
C LEU A 473 -8.10 10.37 -3.27
N MET A 474 -8.47 9.13 -2.94
CA MET A 474 -9.01 8.70 -1.65
C MET A 474 -8.34 7.45 -1.05
N ASP A 475 -7.27 6.94 -1.66
CA ASP A 475 -6.48 5.83 -1.11
C ASP A 475 -5.42 6.37 -0.12
N PRO A 476 -5.44 5.95 1.15
CA PRO A 476 -4.54 6.49 2.17
C PRO A 476 -3.11 5.93 2.13
N LEU A 477 -2.82 4.95 1.27
CA LEU A 477 -1.52 4.28 1.17
C LEU A 477 -0.84 4.53 -0.18
N LEU A 478 -1.63 4.64 -1.25
CA LEU A 478 -1.16 4.92 -2.61
C LEU A 478 -1.87 6.13 -3.27
N PRO A 479 -1.77 7.36 -2.71
CA PRO A 479 -2.08 8.59 -3.44
C PRO A 479 -1.23 8.71 -4.71
N LEU A 480 -1.74 9.39 -5.75
CA LEU A 480 -1.07 9.47 -7.06
C LEU A 480 0.33 10.11 -6.94
N SER A 481 0.50 11.09 -6.05
CA SER A 481 1.80 11.72 -5.79
C SER A 481 2.83 10.74 -5.21
N VAL A 482 2.39 9.78 -4.37
CA VAL A 482 3.25 8.72 -3.82
C VAL A 482 3.62 7.73 -4.92
N LEU A 483 2.63 7.29 -5.71
CA LEU A 483 2.85 6.41 -6.86
C LEU A 483 3.86 7.04 -7.82
N SER A 484 3.64 8.27 -8.27
CA SER A 484 4.56 8.96 -9.18
C SER A 484 5.95 9.15 -8.60
N ARG A 485 6.12 9.49 -7.31
CA ARG A 485 7.47 9.56 -6.69
C ARG A 485 8.19 8.21 -6.67
N CYS A 486 7.48 7.12 -6.40
CA CYS A 486 8.04 5.77 -6.48
C CYS A 486 8.47 5.43 -7.91
N LEU A 487 7.64 5.77 -8.91
CA LEU A 487 7.96 5.61 -10.33
C LEU A 487 9.19 6.46 -10.73
N SER A 488 9.26 7.74 -10.34
CA SER A 488 10.41 8.63 -10.61
C SER A 488 11.72 8.05 -10.08
N ALA A 489 11.69 7.59 -8.82
CA ALA A 489 12.85 7.04 -8.15
C ALA A 489 13.28 5.72 -8.80
N TYR A 490 12.34 4.82 -9.09
CA TYR A 490 12.64 3.53 -9.72
C TYR A 490 13.18 3.69 -11.14
N ALA A 491 12.68 4.66 -11.92
CA ALA A 491 13.22 4.99 -13.24
C ALA A 491 14.51 5.84 -13.21
N GLY A 492 15.06 6.16 -12.02
CA GLY A 492 16.27 6.98 -11.90
C GLY A 492 16.12 8.41 -12.40
N SER A 493 14.89 8.95 -12.42
CA SER A 493 14.54 10.24 -13.02
C SER A 493 14.52 11.42 -12.03
N GLU A 494 14.74 11.18 -10.73
CA GLU A 494 14.95 12.24 -9.74
C GLU A 494 16.37 12.83 -9.86
N PRO A 495 16.56 14.15 -9.88
CA PRO A 495 17.88 14.75 -9.87
C PRO A 495 18.61 14.44 -8.55
N GLN A 496 19.80 13.85 -8.63
CA GLN A 496 20.66 13.60 -7.48
C GLN A 496 21.07 14.92 -6.83
N THR A 497 20.27 15.37 -5.87
CA THR A 497 20.64 16.49 -5.01
C THR A 497 21.54 15.93 -3.92
N GLU A 498 22.85 15.86 -4.19
CA GLU A 498 23.87 15.47 -3.20
C GLU A 498 23.90 16.45 -2.02
N LYS A 499 22.98 16.28 -1.08
CA LYS A 499 23.23 16.64 0.31
C LYS A 499 23.96 15.47 0.94
N GLN A 500 25.27 15.65 1.16
CA GLN A 500 26.06 14.76 2.00
C GLN A 500 25.41 14.70 3.40
N VAL A 501 24.58 13.69 3.64
CA VAL A 501 24.23 13.28 4.99
C VAL A 501 25.45 12.55 5.51
N GLU A 502 26.19 13.19 6.42
CA GLU A 502 27.32 12.55 7.09
C GLU A 502 26.88 11.20 7.67
N ARG A 503 27.65 10.14 7.41
CA ARG A 503 27.52 8.85 8.09
C ARG A 503 27.97 8.99 9.55
N VAL A 504 27.20 9.71 10.36
CA VAL A 504 27.36 9.70 11.82
C VAL A 504 26.93 8.32 12.32
N SER A 505 27.83 7.62 13.01
CA SER A 505 27.59 6.24 13.43
C SER A 505 26.52 6.16 14.51
N THR A 506 25.32 5.68 14.13
CA THR A 506 24.15 5.51 15.01
C THR A 506 24.35 4.50 16.14
N LEU A 507 25.49 3.81 16.19
CA LEU A 507 25.80 2.73 17.14
C LEU A 507 26.46 3.20 18.46
N SER A 508 26.86 4.47 18.60
CA SER A 508 27.71 4.92 19.71
C SER A 508 27.02 5.70 20.84
N LEU A 509 25.74 6.08 20.70
CA LEU A 509 25.03 6.97 21.65
C LEU A 509 23.87 6.34 22.46
N VAL A 510 23.51 5.08 22.21
CA VAL A 510 22.38 4.42 22.90
C VAL A 510 22.88 3.43 23.96
N LYS A 511 23.42 3.93 25.09
CA LYS A 511 23.86 3.06 26.20
C LYS A 511 23.64 3.53 27.64
N ARG A 512 22.97 4.66 27.93
CA ARG A 512 22.78 5.11 29.33
C ARG A 512 21.39 5.54 29.84
N ASP A 513 20.42 5.94 29.01
CA ASP A 513 19.13 6.49 29.53
C ASP A 513 17.85 5.67 29.21
N THR A 514 17.98 4.48 28.62
CA THR A 514 16.82 3.65 28.21
C THR A 514 15.93 3.22 29.37
N ALA A 515 16.47 3.09 30.59
CA ALA A 515 15.74 2.57 31.75
C ALA A 515 14.70 3.54 32.34
N LEU A 516 14.96 4.85 32.30
CA LEU A 516 14.02 5.87 32.78
C LEU A 516 12.89 6.10 31.75
N PHE A 517 13.26 6.20 30.47
CA PHE A 517 12.31 6.40 29.37
C PHE A 517 11.25 5.29 29.27
N LEU A 518 11.63 4.03 29.54
CA LEU A 518 10.72 2.88 29.59
C LEU A 518 9.70 2.94 30.75
N ARG A 519 10.03 3.63 31.86
CA ARG A 519 9.13 3.76 33.01
C ARG A 519 7.99 4.73 32.71
N ASP A 520 8.32 5.87 32.12
CA ASP A 520 7.34 6.92 31.81
C ASP A 520 6.49 6.56 30.58
N PHE A 521 7.06 5.86 29.59
CA PHE A 521 6.31 5.28 28.47
C PHE A 521 5.20 4.33 28.93
N ARG A 522 5.46 3.51 29.95
CA ARG A 522 4.46 2.60 30.55
C ARG A 522 3.29 3.33 31.19
N GLN A 523 3.54 4.50 31.79
CA GLN A 523 2.53 5.32 32.47
C GLN A 523 1.70 6.18 31.50
N GLY A 524 2.28 6.58 30.36
CA GLY A 524 1.57 7.30 29.31
C GLY A 524 0.65 6.41 28.47
N ALA A 525 1.11 5.22 28.09
CA ALA A 525 0.35 4.29 27.26
C ALA A 525 -0.94 3.78 27.92
N SER A 526 -0.96 3.61 29.24
CA SER A 526 -2.17 3.21 29.98
C SER A 526 -3.29 4.24 29.84
N ASN A 527 -2.99 5.54 29.92
CA ASN A 527 -4.00 6.58 29.92
C ASN A 527 -4.69 6.73 28.54
N TRP A 528 -3.93 6.52 27.46
CA TRP A 528 -4.49 6.49 26.10
C TRP A 528 -5.41 5.29 25.88
N ILE A 529 -4.98 4.10 26.31
CA ILE A 529 -5.79 2.86 26.20
C ILE A 529 -7.07 2.95 27.04
N HIS A 530 -7.02 3.51 28.25
CA HIS A 530 -8.20 3.72 29.09
C HIS A 530 -9.19 4.73 28.48
N SER A 531 -8.73 5.86 27.96
CA SER A 531 -9.59 6.86 27.27
C SER A 531 -10.36 6.27 26.07
N LEU A 532 -9.73 5.34 25.35
CA LEU A 532 -10.33 4.63 24.21
C LEU A 532 -11.34 3.55 24.65
N LEU A 533 -11.17 2.98 25.84
CA LEU A 533 -12.10 1.99 26.43
C LEU A 533 -13.33 2.64 27.09
N ASP A 534 -13.17 3.80 27.73
CA ASP A 534 -14.25 4.46 28.49
C ASP A 534 -15.28 5.19 27.62
N SER A 535 -15.02 5.34 26.31
CA SER A 535 -15.98 5.91 25.35
C SER A 535 -17.22 5.03 25.08
N ASN A 536 -17.38 3.89 25.77
CA ASN A 536 -18.37 2.86 25.45
C ASN A 536 -19.34 2.49 26.61
N ARG A 537 -19.54 3.38 27.59
CA ARG A 537 -20.62 3.24 28.61
C ARG A 537 -21.54 4.46 28.63
N GLY A 538 -22.74 4.29 28.07
CA GLY A 538 -23.71 5.38 27.88
C GLY A 538 -25.17 4.96 27.81
N SER A 539 -25.62 4.01 28.65
CA SER A 539 -27.06 3.85 28.98
C SER A 539 -27.25 2.95 30.22
N ALA A 540 -27.67 3.55 31.33
CA ALA A 540 -28.21 2.83 32.49
C ALA A 540 -29.49 3.53 32.94
N ALA A 541 -30.57 2.77 33.12
CA ALA A 541 -31.84 3.24 33.66
C ALA A 541 -31.87 3.08 35.20
N PRO A 542 -32.74 3.79 35.94
CA PRO A 542 -32.47 4.12 37.34
C PRO A 542 -33.13 3.21 38.40
N SER A 543 -32.43 3.15 39.55
CA SER A 543 -32.93 3.12 40.94
C SER A 543 -33.86 2.01 41.44
N THR A 544 -33.39 1.30 42.48
CA THR A 544 -33.99 1.32 43.84
C THR A 544 -32.90 1.06 44.91
N ALA A 545 -32.96 1.77 46.03
CA ALA A 545 -32.16 1.55 47.26
C ALA A 545 -33.02 0.75 48.29
N PRO A 546 -32.59 0.37 49.53
CA PRO A 546 -31.58 0.97 50.43
C PRO A 546 -30.62 -0.10 51.08
N GLU A 547 -29.97 -0.03 52.27
CA GLU A 547 -30.00 0.92 53.42
C GLU A 547 -28.71 0.88 54.31
N THR A 548 -28.11 2.04 54.60
CA THR A 548 -27.43 2.47 55.87
C THR A 548 -26.10 1.84 56.42
N PRO A 549 -25.35 2.56 57.30
CA PRO A 549 -23.88 2.42 57.55
C PRO A 549 -23.57 2.25 59.08
N PRO A 550 -22.47 2.77 59.72
CA PRO A 550 -21.14 3.27 59.28
C PRO A 550 -19.93 2.71 60.11
N ASP A 551 -18.69 3.15 59.82
CA ASP A 551 -17.90 3.98 60.77
C ASP A 551 -16.53 4.47 60.24
N THR A 552 -16.19 5.73 60.60
CA THR A 552 -14.87 6.40 60.83
C THR A 552 -13.64 6.15 59.92
N THR A 553 -12.74 7.10 59.58
CA THR A 553 -12.49 8.52 59.98
C THR A 553 -11.60 9.25 58.93
N ASP A 554 -11.84 10.54 58.69
CA ASP A 554 -10.88 11.70 58.64
C ASP A 554 -9.40 11.56 58.19
N THR A 555 -8.70 12.53 57.56
CA THR A 555 -9.02 13.94 57.19
C THR A 555 -8.11 14.53 56.08
N LEU A 556 -8.73 15.32 55.19
CA LEU A 556 -8.34 16.66 54.67
C LEU A 556 -6.87 17.19 54.57
N ARG A 557 -6.50 17.47 53.29
CA ARG A 557 -6.08 18.79 52.69
C ARG A 557 -4.65 19.40 52.78
N LYS A 558 -4.30 19.99 51.63
CA LYS A 558 -3.44 21.17 51.32
C LYS A 558 -1.90 21.00 51.39
N SER A 559 -1.06 21.90 50.82
CA SER A 559 -1.02 22.65 49.53
C SER A 559 0.13 23.70 49.57
N VAL A 560 0.66 24.08 48.40
CA VAL A 560 1.45 25.30 48.07
C VAL A 560 2.95 25.39 48.46
N SER A 561 3.71 25.96 47.50
CA SER A 561 4.81 26.95 47.59
C SER A 561 6.30 26.54 47.62
N GLU A 562 7.01 27.35 46.83
CA GLU A 562 8.45 27.52 46.59
C GLU A 562 9.25 27.93 47.84
N VAL A 563 10.58 27.80 47.78
CA VAL A 563 11.55 28.93 47.83
C VAL A 563 13.00 28.43 47.75
N SER A 564 13.85 29.17 47.04
CA SER A 564 15.31 28.96 46.91
C SER A 564 16.10 29.49 48.11
N ILE A 565 17.29 28.94 48.42
CA ILE A 565 18.39 29.66 49.11
C ILE A 565 19.75 28.96 48.86
N SER A 566 20.84 29.70 49.05
CA SER A 566 22.21 29.55 48.54
C SER A 566 23.28 28.99 49.51
N SER A 567 24.30 28.29 48.96
CA SER A 567 25.77 28.31 49.26
C SER A 567 26.27 28.06 50.72
N PRO A 568 27.57 27.73 51.02
CA PRO A 568 28.83 28.27 50.45
C PRO A 568 30.01 27.27 50.18
N HIS A 569 31.18 27.84 49.81
CA HIS A 569 32.42 27.24 49.29
C HIS A 569 33.35 26.47 50.27
N ALA A 570 34.23 25.63 49.70
CA ALA A 570 35.68 25.57 50.02
C ALA A 570 36.50 24.98 48.84
N ASP A 571 37.66 25.57 48.51
CA ASP A 571 38.54 25.22 47.36
C ASP A 571 39.90 24.56 47.80
N PRO A 572 41.02 24.57 47.03
CA PRO A 572 41.48 23.52 46.11
C PRO A 572 42.90 22.94 46.45
N PRO A 573 43.61 22.19 45.56
CA PRO A 573 44.62 22.86 44.71
C PRO A 573 44.99 22.23 43.31
N VAL A 574 45.15 23.13 42.32
CA VAL A 574 46.28 23.31 41.36
C VAL A 574 46.77 22.16 40.41
N LEU A 575 46.35 22.25 39.13
CA LEU A 575 47.12 22.45 37.86
C LEU A 575 48.61 22.01 37.70
N PRO A 576 49.04 21.57 36.49
CA PRO A 576 49.45 22.53 35.44
C PRO A 576 48.90 22.31 34.00
N GLU A 577 48.82 23.44 33.30
CA GLU A 577 48.54 23.67 31.86
C GLU A 577 49.88 23.58 31.02
N PRO A 578 50.04 24.00 29.72
CA PRO A 578 49.20 24.90 28.89
C PRO A 578 49.07 24.60 27.35
N ALA A 579 48.34 25.51 26.68
CA ALA A 579 48.63 26.13 25.36
C ALA A 579 48.19 25.51 24.00
N ALA A 580 47.12 26.11 23.46
CA ALA A 580 47.09 26.96 22.24
C ALA A 580 47.04 26.38 20.80
N LEU A 581 46.08 26.96 20.05
CA LEU A 581 45.82 26.96 18.60
C LEU A 581 47.02 27.41 17.72
N PRO A 582 47.09 27.03 16.42
CA PRO A 582 46.47 27.85 15.37
C PRO A 582 45.92 27.15 14.10
N ASN A 583 45.02 27.87 13.41
CA ASN A 583 44.57 27.62 12.04
C ASN A 583 45.74 27.54 11.03
N ARG A 584 45.67 26.62 10.05
CA ARG A 584 46.42 26.79 8.78
C ARG A 584 45.66 26.23 7.57
N LYS A 585 45.35 27.12 6.62
CA LYS A 585 44.91 26.76 5.27
C LYS A 585 46.03 26.03 4.53
N LEU A 586 45.70 24.98 3.79
CA LEU A 586 46.51 24.47 2.69
C LEU A 586 45.62 24.12 1.50
N SER A 587 45.65 24.99 0.48
CA SER A 587 45.07 24.71 -0.83
C SER A 587 46.19 24.17 -1.72
N VAL A 588 45.97 23.03 -2.37
CA VAL A 588 46.74 22.65 -3.56
C VAL A 588 45.75 22.42 -4.69
N LYS A 589 45.85 23.24 -5.72
CA LYS A 589 45.14 23.05 -7.00
C LYS A 589 45.94 22.08 -7.85
N SER A 590 45.27 21.16 -8.54
CA SER A 590 45.66 20.76 -9.89
C SER A 590 44.56 21.19 -10.86
N LYS A 591 44.96 21.62 -12.06
CA LYS A 591 44.10 22.13 -13.14
C LYS A 591 44.43 21.34 -14.41
N THR A 592 43.44 21.25 -15.33
CA THR A 592 43.60 20.95 -16.78
C THR A 592 44.09 19.52 -17.13
N CYS A 593 43.76 18.89 -18.27
CA CYS A 593 42.87 19.20 -19.42
C CYS A 593 41.79 18.10 -19.54
N GLN A 594 40.62 18.23 -20.19
CA GLN A 594 40.31 18.56 -21.59
C GLN A 594 40.93 17.62 -22.65
N ASP A 595 40.04 17.13 -23.52
CA ASP A 595 40.21 16.28 -24.71
C ASP A 595 40.81 14.85 -24.57
N LEU A 596 40.05 13.86 -25.05
CA LEU A 596 40.42 13.05 -26.24
C LEU A 596 39.26 12.12 -26.70
N ARG A 597 39.20 11.90 -28.02
CA ARG A 597 38.29 10.94 -28.71
C ARG A 597 38.79 9.49 -28.56
N PRO A 598 37.97 8.46 -28.88
CA PRO A 598 38.23 7.08 -28.47
C PRO A 598 39.20 6.33 -29.42
N PRO A 599 39.92 5.31 -28.91
CA PRO A 599 40.59 4.31 -29.74
C PRO A 599 39.74 3.03 -29.90
N SER A 600 39.72 2.50 -31.12
CA SER A 600 39.20 1.18 -31.47
C SER A 600 40.28 0.09 -31.40
N SER A 601 39.98 -1.10 -30.88
CA SER A 601 40.44 -2.40 -31.42
C SER A 601 39.93 -3.59 -30.58
N CYS A 602 39.86 -4.77 -31.21
CA CYS A 602 39.06 -5.92 -30.77
C CYS A 602 39.83 -6.97 -29.95
N VAL A 603 39.12 -7.71 -29.09
CA VAL A 603 39.24 -9.18 -28.91
C VAL A 603 37.80 -9.74 -28.76
N PRO A 604 37.44 -10.89 -29.39
CA PRO A 604 36.03 -11.27 -29.59
C PRO A 604 35.49 -12.29 -28.58
N GLY A 605 34.16 -12.34 -28.38
CA GLY A 605 33.57 -13.45 -27.61
C GLY A 605 32.18 -13.28 -26.97
N ALA A 606 31.29 -12.42 -27.48
CA ALA A 606 29.89 -12.41 -27.08
C ALA A 606 28.99 -12.20 -28.30
N PRO A 607 27.92 -13.00 -28.51
CA PRO A 607 27.00 -12.76 -29.62
C PRO A 607 26.24 -11.45 -29.37
N PRO A 608 26.18 -10.52 -30.34
CA PRO A 608 25.39 -9.31 -30.18
C PRO A 608 23.91 -9.69 -30.13
N VAL A 609 23.22 -9.21 -29.09
CA VAL A 609 21.76 -9.25 -29.05
C VAL A 609 21.26 -8.47 -30.26
N SER A 610 20.57 -9.13 -31.18
CA SER A 610 20.03 -8.47 -32.36
C SER A 610 19.08 -7.36 -31.93
N ALA A 611 19.29 -6.16 -32.48
CA ALA A 611 18.33 -5.07 -32.41
C ALA A 611 17.09 -5.50 -33.19
N HIS A 612 16.21 -6.24 -32.52
CA HIS A 612 14.89 -6.52 -33.05
C HIS A 612 14.17 -5.20 -33.20
N THR A 613 13.67 -4.95 -34.41
CA THR A 613 12.59 -3.99 -34.62
C THR A 613 11.53 -4.23 -33.55
N ILE A 614 11.17 -3.16 -32.83
CA ILE A 614 10.03 -3.18 -31.91
C ILE A 614 8.82 -3.54 -32.76
N GLU A 615 8.34 -4.78 -32.65
CA GLU A 615 7.00 -5.12 -33.12
C GLU A 615 6.04 -4.19 -32.38
N ASP A 616 5.07 -3.58 -33.08
CA ASP A 616 4.03 -2.79 -32.44
C ASP A 616 3.21 -3.71 -31.53
N VAL A 617 3.64 -3.80 -30.27
CA VAL A 617 2.99 -4.61 -29.24
C VAL A 617 1.66 -3.97 -28.93
N SER A 618 0.61 -4.39 -29.64
CA SER A 618 -0.74 -3.94 -29.39
C SER A 618 -1.16 -4.39 -27.99
N PHE A 619 -1.06 -3.45 -27.05
CA PHE A 619 -1.56 -3.56 -25.68
C PHE A 619 -3.07 -3.82 -25.63
N PHE A 620 -3.78 -3.37 -26.67
CA PHE A 620 -5.23 -3.32 -26.73
C PHE A 620 -5.78 -4.65 -27.23
N LEU A 621 -6.75 -5.20 -26.50
CA LEU A 621 -7.45 -6.41 -26.88
C LEU A 621 -8.39 -6.11 -28.05
N PHE A 622 -7.85 -6.08 -29.28
CA PHE A 622 -8.65 -5.97 -30.49
C PHE A 622 -9.48 -7.24 -30.71
N LYS A 623 -10.76 -7.15 -30.37
CA LYS A 623 -11.83 -7.97 -30.96
C LYS A 623 -12.75 -7.03 -31.72
N GLU A 624 -13.30 -7.52 -32.83
CA GLU A 624 -14.35 -6.83 -33.56
C GLU A 624 -15.50 -6.48 -32.60
N THR A 625 -15.80 -5.19 -32.47
CA THR A 625 -16.80 -4.70 -31.52
C THR A 625 -18.20 -4.96 -32.05
N ASP A 626 -19.04 -5.68 -31.30
CA ASP A 626 -20.46 -5.79 -31.62
C ASP A 626 -21.10 -4.39 -31.69
N PRO A 627 -21.81 -4.03 -32.78
CA PRO A 627 -22.40 -2.71 -32.94
C PRO A 627 -23.40 -2.35 -31.84
N ASN A 628 -24.05 -3.33 -31.18
CA ASN A 628 -24.91 -3.07 -30.02
C ASN A 628 -24.10 -2.57 -28.82
N ILE A 629 -22.94 -3.18 -28.56
CA ILE A 629 -22.06 -2.79 -27.45
C ILE A 629 -21.49 -1.38 -27.68
N SER A 630 -21.10 -1.07 -28.92
CA SER A 630 -20.69 0.29 -29.31
C SER A 630 -21.78 1.33 -29.00
N ARG A 631 -23.04 1.01 -29.31
CA ARG A 631 -24.18 1.89 -29.01
C ARG A 631 -24.39 2.07 -27.51
N ASP A 632 -24.33 1.00 -26.72
CA ASP A 632 -24.54 1.06 -25.27
C ASP A 632 -23.42 1.85 -24.57
N LEU A 633 -22.16 1.68 -24.99
CA LEU A 633 -21.03 2.50 -24.52
C LEU A 633 -21.23 3.99 -24.85
N SER A 634 -21.64 4.30 -26.09
CA SER A 634 -21.91 5.68 -26.53
C SER A 634 -23.01 6.39 -25.74
N SER A 635 -23.90 5.63 -25.09
CA SER A 635 -24.99 6.20 -24.27
C SER A 635 -24.52 6.71 -22.90
N VAL A 636 -23.34 6.29 -22.45
CA VAL A 636 -22.75 6.65 -21.15
C VAL A 636 -21.50 7.52 -21.32
N ALA A 637 -20.79 7.40 -22.45
CA ALA A 637 -19.66 8.23 -22.79
C ALA A 637 -20.09 9.70 -22.94
N ILE A 638 -19.31 10.62 -22.34
CA ILE A 638 -19.50 12.07 -22.56
C ILE A 638 -18.44 12.51 -23.57
N PRO A 639 -18.81 13.05 -24.74
CA PRO A 639 -17.85 13.61 -25.68
C PRO A 639 -17.17 14.85 -25.06
N PRO A 640 -15.94 15.19 -25.46
CA PRO A 640 -15.27 16.41 -25.00
C PRO A 640 -16.18 17.63 -25.26
N PRO A 641 -16.36 18.55 -24.29
CA PRO A 641 -17.20 19.72 -24.47
C PRO A 641 -16.73 20.55 -25.66
N ALA A 642 -17.66 20.90 -26.56
CA ALA A 642 -17.36 21.75 -27.69
C ALA A 642 -16.78 23.09 -27.22
N ALA A 643 -15.72 23.56 -27.88
CA ALA A 643 -15.27 24.93 -27.72
C ALA A 643 -16.37 25.89 -28.20
N GLU A 644 -16.71 26.89 -27.40
CA GLU A 644 -17.60 27.97 -27.84
C GLU A 644 -16.90 28.74 -28.98
N GLU A 645 -17.59 28.92 -30.11
CA GLU A 645 -17.03 29.62 -31.27
C GLU A 645 -16.55 31.03 -30.87
N GLY A 646 -15.23 31.26 -30.98
CA GLY A 646 -14.61 32.55 -30.67
C GLY A 646 -13.93 32.66 -29.29
N ILE A 647 -13.90 31.61 -28.46
CA ILE A 647 -13.13 31.60 -27.21
C ILE A 647 -12.02 30.54 -27.25
N GLU A 648 -10.77 30.96 -27.48
CA GLU A 648 -9.58 30.13 -27.25
C GLU A 648 -9.38 29.90 -25.74
N LEU A 649 -10.03 28.85 -25.21
CA LEU A 649 -9.64 28.28 -23.92
C LEU A 649 -8.29 27.59 -24.08
N GLN A 650 -7.30 27.93 -23.24
CA GLN A 650 -5.98 27.29 -23.24
C GLN A 650 -6.03 25.78 -23.03
N HIS A 651 -7.11 25.25 -22.44
CA HIS A 651 -7.36 23.82 -22.23
C HIS A 651 -8.85 23.49 -22.40
N PRO A 652 -9.22 22.29 -22.90
CA PRO A 652 -10.62 21.85 -22.97
C PRO A 652 -11.28 21.79 -21.58
N ARG A 653 -12.61 21.99 -21.51
CA ARG A 653 -13.35 21.81 -20.25
C ARG A 653 -13.45 20.32 -19.91
N GLU A 654 -13.16 19.95 -18.67
CA GLU A 654 -13.25 18.55 -18.20
C GLU A 654 -14.64 18.17 -17.67
N PHE A 655 -15.46 19.16 -17.32
CA PHE A 655 -16.72 18.97 -16.62
C PHE A 655 -17.92 19.60 -17.35
N PRO A 656 -19.15 19.10 -17.12
CA PRO A 656 -20.37 19.68 -17.68
C PRO A 656 -20.63 21.13 -17.23
N LEU A 657 -21.29 21.91 -18.09
CA LEU A 657 -21.76 23.26 -17.77
C LEU A 657 -22.51 23.30 -16.43
N GLY A 658 -22.11 24.23 -15.55
CA GLY A 658 -22.72 24.39 -14.22
C GLY A 658 -22.19 23.46 -13.13
N PHE A 659 -21.13 22.67 -13.39
CA PHE A 659 -20.44 21.89 -12.36
C PHE A 659 -18.92 22.09 -12.42
N GLU A 660 -18.33 22.40 -11.27
CA GLU A 660 -16.88 22.37 -11.02
C GLU A 660 -16.63 21.55 -9.74
N PRO A 661 -15.59 20.71 -9.67
CA PRO A 661 -15.16 20.12 -8.40
C PRO A 661 -14.63 21.19 -7.45
N LEU A 662 -14.68 20.89 -6.14
CA LEU A 662 -13.98 21.73 -5.15
C LEU A 662 -12.47 21.68 -5.44
N ARG A 663 -11.83 22.84 -5.50
CA ARG A 663 -10.39 22.97 -5.78
C ARG A 663 -9.60 23.09 -4.48
N SER A 664 -8.34 22.66 -4.52
CA SER A 664 -7.39 22.75 -3.42
C SER A 664 -6.76 24.14 -3.37
N ASP A 665 -6.67 24.75 -2.19
CA ASP A 665 -5.86 25.97 -1.97
C ASP A 665 -4.35 25.69 -2.03
N GLN A 666 -3.95 24.41 -2.03
CA GLN A 666 -2.58 23.96 -2.18
C GLN A 666 -2.40 23.45 -3.62
N PHE A 667 -1.66 24.18 -4.44
CA PHE A 667 -1.27 23.75 -5.77
C PHE A 667 0.09 23.05 -5.72
N ALA A 668 0.13 21.81 -6.20
CA ALA A 668 1.38 21.11 -6.50
C ALA A 668 1.46 20.84 -8.01
N GLU A 669 2.55 21.27 -8.64
CA GLU A 669 2.79 20.98 -10.06
C GLU A 669 3.17 19.50 -10.21
N MET A 670 2.29 18.73 -10.84
CA MET A 670 2.46 17.31 -11.10
C MET A 670 2.57 17.08 -12.60
N LYS A 671 3.61 16.39 -13.04
CA LYS A 671 3.89 16.12 -14.45
C LYS A 671 3.86 14.62 -14.73
N LEU A 672 3.24 14.24 -15.84
CA LEU A 672 3.37 12.90 -16.39
C LEU A 672 4.84 12.67 -16.75
N GLN A 673 5.47 11.65 -16.18
CA GLN A 673 6.86 11.34 -16.48
C GLN A 673 6.96 10.32 -17.63
N SER A 674 7.52 10.78 -18.74
CA SER A 674 7.88 9.96 -19.89
C SER A 674 9.33 9.49 -19.79
N SER A 675 9.56 8.37 -19.09
CA SER A 675 10.84 7.65 -19.17
C SER A 675 10.72 6.45 -20.10
N PRO A 676 11.67 6.20 -21.03
CA PRO A 676 11.68 4.98 -21.85
C PRO A 676 11.78 3.72 -21.00
N VAL A 677 12.32 3.81 -19.78
CA VAL A 677 12.39 2.71 -18.80
C VAL A 677 11.01 2.14 -18.48
N PHE A 678 9.95 2.95 -18.44
CA PHE A 678 8.60 2.45 -18.16
C PHE A 678 8.02 1.57 -19.29
N LYS A 679 8.58 1.66 -20.50
CA LYS A 679 8.22 0.83 -21.66
C LYS A 679 9.01 -0.49 -21.72
N ASP A 680 10.03 -0.67 -20.89
CA ASP A 680 10.79 -1.93 -20.82
C ASP A 680 9.90 -3.06 -20.28
N PRO A 681 9.74 -4.20 -20.98
CA PRO A 681 9.02 -5.38 -20.50
C PRO A 681 9.43 -5.88 -19.11
N PHE A 682 10.70 -5.72 -18.72
CA PHE A 682 11.21 -6.10 -17.41
C PHE A 682 10.91 -5.07 -16.31
N CYS A 683 10.42 -3.88 -16.68
CA CYS A 683 9.94 -2.84 -15.78
C CYS A 683 8.41 -2.90 -15.68
N SER A 684 7.71 -2.92 -16.83
CA SER A 684 6.26 -3.04 -16.95
C SER A 684 5.88 -4.35 -17.66
N PRO A 685 5.75 -5.49 -16.94
CA PRO A 685 5.43 -6.78 -17.57
C PRO A 685 4.09 -6.82 -18.30
N LEU A 686 3.16 -5.89 -18.05
CA LEU A 686 1.94 -5.75 -18.85
C LEU A 686 2.23 -5.33 -20.31
N LEU A 687 3.34 -4.63 -20.56
CA LEU A 687 3.78 -4.20 -21.88
C LEU A 687 4.65 -5.26 -22.59
N ALA A 688 4.95 -6.39 -21.95
CA ALA A 688 5.79 -7.42 -22.53
C ALA A 688 5.16 -8.03 -23.80
N PRO A 689 5.94 -8.28 -24.86
CA PRO A 689 5.45 -8.97 -26.03
C PRO A 689 5.01 -10.40 -25.69
N ASP A 690 4.04 -10.92 -26.43
CA ASP A 690 3.41 -12.21 -26.15
C ASP A 690 4.42 -13.38 -26.16
N SER A 691 5.53 -13.25 -26.90
CA SER A 691 6.66 -14.17 -26.92
C SER A 691 7.38 -14.28 -25.57
N MET A 692 7.40 -13.23 -24.75
CA MET A 692 7.96 -13.24 -23.39
C MET A 692 6.96 -13.74 -22.33
N LEU A 693 5.66 -13.68 -22.60
CA LEU A 693 4.61 -14.13 -21.69
C LEU A 693 4.27 -15.62 -21.84
N LYS A 694 4.45 -16.17 -23.04
CA LYS A 694 4.27 -17.61 -23.32
C LYS A 694 5.33 -18.44 -22.59
N GLY A 695 4.89 -19.47 -21.87
CA GLY A 695 5.79 -20.40 -21.18
C GLY A 695 6.29 -19.92 -19.81
N LEU A 696 5.72 -18.82 -19.28
CA LEU A 696 5.84 -18.48 -17.87
C LEU A 696 5.28 -19.62 -16.97
N PRO A 697 5.51 -19.61 -15.65
CA PRO A 697 4.76 -20.50 -14.75
C PRO A 697 3.29 -20.08 -14.64
N PRO A 698 2.43 -20.93 -14.05
CA PRO A 698 1.09 -20.53 -13.64
C PRO A 698 1.14 -19.35 -12.66
N ILE A 699 0.33 -18.31 -12.92
CA ILE A 699 0.28 -17.08 -12.12
C ILE A 699 -1.06 -16.97 -11.40
N HIS A 700 -1.03 -16.73 -10.10
CA HIS A 700 -2.19 -16.37 -9.29
C HIS A 700 -2.08 -14.92 -8.82
N ILE A 701 -3.05 -14.11 -9.20
CA ILE A 701 -3.10 -12.68 -8.89
C ILE A 701 -4.20 -12.47 -7.85
N VAL A 702 -3.87 -11.82 -6.73
CA VAL A 702 -4.85 -11.40 -5.71
C VAL A 702 -4.94 -9.88 -5.69
N ALA A 703 -5.91 -9.33 -6.42
CA ALA A 703 -6.16 -7.90 -6.48
C ALA A 703 -7.21 -7.47 -5.42
N CYS A 704 -7.32 -6.16 -5.18
CA CYS A 704 -8.35 -5.58 -4.33
C CYS A 704 -9.32 -4.74 -5.16
N ALA A 705 -10.62 -4.88 -4.87
CA ALA A 705 -11.68 -4.17 -5.58
C ALA A 705 -11.58 -2.64 -5.43
N LEU A 706 -10.94 -2.14 -4.37
CA LEU A 706 -10.78 -0.71 -4.08
C LEU A 706 -9.31 -0.28 -4.15
N ASP A 707 -8.51 -0.96 -4.98
CA ASP A 707 -7.10 -0.68 -5.23
C ASP A 707 -6.92 0.20 -6.49
N PRO A 708 -6.12 1.28 -6.43
CA PRO A 708 -5.72 2.02 -7.62
C PRO A 708 -5.12 1.17 -8.76
N MET A 709 -4.49 0.04 -8.44
CA MET A 709 -3.83 -0.90 -9.36
C MET A 709 -4.72 -2.09 -9.79
N LEU A 710 -6.04 -2.03 -9.54
CA LEU A 710 -6.96 -3.10 -9.94
C LEU A 710 -6.96 -3.33 -11.46
N ASP A 711 -7.00 -2.26 -12.26
CA ASP A 711 -7.07 -2.37 -13.73
C ASP A 711 -5.80 -3.03 -14.31
N ASP A 712 -4.63 -2.78 -13.72
CA ASP A 712 -3.35 -3.43 -14.06
C ASP A 712 -3.43 -4.93 -13.89
N SER A 713 -3.98 -5.37 -12.75
CA SER A 713 -4.16 -6.78 -12.40
C SER A 713 -5.16 -7.46 -13.34
N VAL A 714 -6.28 -6.78 -13.66
CA VAL A 714 -7.30 -7.26 -14.58
C VAL A 714 -6.75 -7.37 -16.00
N MET A 715 -6.10 -6.32 -16.52
CA MET A 715 -5.55 -6.32 -17.89
C MET A 715 -4.40 -7.31 -18.03
N PHE A 716 -3.53 -7.46 -17.03
CA PHE A 716 -2.47 -8.46 -17.06
C PHE A 716 -3.03 -9.89 -17.03
N ALA A 717 -4.06 -10.14 -16.22
CA ALA A 717 -4.76 -11.41 -16.23
C ALA A 717 -5.43 -11.69 -17.60
N LYS A 718 -6.07 -10.70 -18.23
CA LYS A 718 -6.65 -10.85 -19.58
C LYS A 718 -5.56 -11.17 -20.60
N ARG A 719 -4.41 -10.48 -20.56
CA ARG A 719 -3.28 -10.68 -21.49
C ARG A 719 -2.64 -12.07 -21.35
N LEU A 720 -2.42 -12.55 -20.13
CA LEU A 720 -1.94 -13.91 -19.90
C LEU A 720 -2.95 -14.94 -20.45
N ARG A 721 -4.24 -14.74 -20.17
CA ARG A 721 -5.31 -15.61 -20.67
C ARG A 721 -5.40 -15.62 -22.21
N SER A 722 -5.15 -14.51 -22.89
CA SER A 722 -5.21 -14.44 -24.37
C SER A 722 -4.03 -15.12 -25.07
N VAL A 723 -2.93 -15.41 -24.36
CA VAL A 723 -1.78 -16.17 -24.89
C VAL A 723 -1.73 -17.62 -24.37
N ASP A 724 -2.89 -18.14 -23.91
CA ASP A 724 -3.08 -19.47 -23.30
C ASP A 724 -2.21 -19.74 -22.05
N GLN A 725 -1.71 -18.69 -21.41
CA GLN A 725 -0.86 -18.79 -20.23
C GLN A 725 -1.72 -19.01 -18.97
N PRO A 726 -1.50 -20.08 -18.17
CA PRO A 726 -2.33 -20.38 -16.99
C PRO A 726 -2.33 -19.26 -15.96
N VAL A 727 -3.47 -18.58 -15.84
CA VAL A 727 -3.67 -17.46 -14.91
C VAL A 727 -4.97 -17.62 -14.12
N THR A 728 -4.94 -17.19 -12.87
CA THR A 728 -6.11 -17.06 -12.00
C THR A 728 -6.11 -15.69 -11.34
N LEU A 729 -7.25 -15.04 -11.31
CA LEU A 729 -7.46 -13.76 -10.64
C LEU A 729 -8.45 -13.97 -9.50
N CYS A 730 -8.06 -13.55 -8.30
CA CYS A 730 -8.98 -13.36 -7.18
C CYS A 730 -9.07 -11.86 -6.90
N VAL A 731 -10.29 -11.34 -6.71
CA VAL A 731 -10.51 -9.94 -6.35
C VAL A 731 -11.21 -9.87 -5.00
N VAL A 732 -10.58 -9.16 -4.09
CA VAL A 732 -10.99 -9.04 -2.69
C VAL A 732 -11.76 -7.75 -2.49
N ASP A 733 -12.96 -7.86 -1.93
CA ASP A 733 -13.80 -6.71 -1.62
C ASP A 733 -13.31 -5.91 -0.39
N ASP A 734 -13.56 -4.60 -0.42
CA ASP A 734 -13.54 -3.69 0.74
C ASP A 734 -12.18 -3.50 1.45
N LEU A 735 -11.08 -3.84 0.77
CA LEU A 735 -9.70 -3.59 1.21
C LEU A 735 -8.93 -2.66 0.24
N PRO A 736 -7.97 -1.86 0.75
CA PRO A 736 -7.10 -0.96 -0.02
C PRO A 736 -5.90 -1.69 -0.63
N HIS A 737 -5.07 -0.95 -1.36
CA HIS A 737 -3.71 -1.37 -1.70
C HIS A 737 -2.90 -1.72 -0.43
N GLY A 738 -1.92 -2.63 -0.52
CA GLY A 738 -0.99 -2.90 0.59
C GLY A 738 -1.59 -3.58 1.82
N PHE A 739 -2.80 -4.16 1.73
CA PHE A 739 -3.53 -4.69 2.89
C PHE A 739 -2.79 -5.81 3.66
N LEU A 740 -1.84 -6.53 3.04
CA LEU A 740 -1.09 -7.59 3.72
C LEU A 740 -0.24 -7.04 4.86
N SER A 741 0.39 -5.89 4.67
CA SER A 741 1.15 -5.20 5.71
C SER A 741 0.27 -4.79 6.91
N LEU A 742 -1.03 -4.56 6.68
CA LEU A 742 -1.99 -4.20 7.74
C LEU A 742 -2.50 -5.41 8.55
N SER A 743 -2.32 -6.63 8.03
CA SER A 743 -3.05 -7.82 8.50
C SER A 743 -2.61 -8.36 9.88
N HIS A 744 -1.37 -8.08 10.31
CA HIS A 744 -0.79 -8.64 11.54
C HIS A 744 -0.30 -7.58 12.55
N GLY A 745 0.05 -6.37 12.11
CA GLY A 745 0.67 -5.34 12.97
C GLY A 745 -0.22 -4.78 14.11
N PHE A 746 -1.54 -4.97 14.03
CA PHE A 746 -2.51 -4.41 14.98
C PHE A 746 -3.43 -5.49 15.62
N ALA A 747 -2.88 -6.69 15.82
CA ALA A 747 -3.56 -7.86 16.38
C ALA A 747 -4.39 -7.67 17.69
N PRO A 748 -4.06 -6.75 18.64
CA PRO A 748 -4.82 -6.63 19.90
C PRO A 748 -6.32 -6.35 19.73
N CYS A 749 -6.71 -5.69 18.63
CA CYS A 749 -8.11 -5.39 18.32
C CYS A 749 -8.84 -6.54 17.61
N PHE A 750 -8.13 -7.46 16.96
CA PHE A 750 -8.73 -8.53 16.14
C PHE A 750 -9.06 -9.80 16.95
N CYS A 751 -8.34 -10.09 18.03
CA CYS A 751 -8.45 -11.38 18.74
C CYS A 751 -9.58 -11.49 19.79
N ARG A 752 -10.52 -10.54 19.88
CA ARG A 752 -11.58 -10.53 20.93
C ARG A 752 -12.98 -10.96 20.49
N THR A 753 -13.20 -11.29 19.22
CA THR A 753 -14.45 -11.95 18.79
C THR A 753 -14.28 -13.47 18.81
N ARG A 754 -15.24 -14.19 19.40
CA ARG A 754 -15.28 -15.67 19.32
C ARG A 754 -15.29 -16.10 17.86
N PRO A 755 -14.69 -17.25 17.50
CA PRO A 755 -14.83 -17.79 16.15
C PRO A 755 -16.33 -17.96 15.84
N PRO A 756 -16.85 -17.35 14.76
CA PRO A 756 -18.23 -17.53 14.40
C PRO A 756 -18.47 -18.96 13.91
N SER A 757 -19.72 -19.42 13.99
CA SER A 757 -20.13 -20.70 13.42
C SER A 757 -19.91 -20.72 11.90
N PRO A 758 -19.77 -21.91 11.27
CA PRO A 758 -19.49 -22.04 9.83
C PRO A 758 -20.58 -21.51 8.87
N ALA A 759 -21.58 -20.78 9.38
CA ALA A 759 -22.66 -20.15 8.61
C ALA A 759 -22.45 -18.64 8.35
N SER A 760 -21.46 -17.96 8.96
CA SER A 760 -21.23 -16.53 8.69
C SER A 760 -20.24 -16.29 7.55
N THR A 761 -20.74 -15.87 6.40
CA THR A 761 -19.96 -15.57 5.19
C THR A 761 -19.06 -14.34 5.33
N ALA A 762 -19.40 -13.41 6.24
CA ALA A 762 -18.69 -12.14 6.46
C ALA A 762 -17.26 -12.23 7.01
N SER A 763 -16.80 -13.41 7.50
CA SER A 763 -15.48 -13.54 8.15
C SER A 763 -14.29 -13.68 7.19
N TRP A 764 -14.53 -13.96 5.90
CA TRP A 764 -13.47 -14.21 4.92
C TRP A 764 -12.96 -12.94 4.21
N ASN A 765 -13.75 -11.87 4.15
CA ASN A 765 -13.37 -10.61 3.49
C ASN A 765 -12.50 -9.68 4.36
N GLY A 766 -12.14 -10.10 5.58
CA GLY A 766 -11.17 -9.38 6.41
C GLY A 766 -9.71 -9.75 6.06
N PRO A 767 -8.70 -8.92 6.38
CA PRO A 767 -7.30 -9.17 6.02
C PRO A 767 -6.79 -10.57 6.38
N ILE A 768 -7.21 -11.10 7.54
CA ILE A 768 -6.87 -12.45 8.03
C ILE A 768 -7.43 -13.55 7.10
N GLY A 769 -8.67 -13.39 6.62
CA GLY A 769 -9.29 -14.32 5.67
C GLY A 769 -8.59 -14.32 4.31
N VAL A 770 -8.06 -13.16 3.90
CA VAL A 770 -7.30 -13.02 2.65
C VAL A 770 -5.89 -13.57 2.77
N CYS A 771 -5.22 -13.41 3.92
CA CYS A 771 -3.96 -14.13 4.19
C CYS A 771 -4.16 -15.65 4.08
N ARG A 772 -5.28 -16.18 4.59
CA ARG A 772 -5.64 -17.61 4.43
C ARG A 772 -5.93 -17.98 2.97
N LEU A 773 -6.47 -17.07 2.17
CA LEU A 773 -6.73 -17.30 0.75
C LEU A 773 -5.43 -17.33 -0.08
N LEU A 774 -4.51 -16.40 0.17
CA LEU A 774 -3.15 -16.43 -0.40
C LEU A 774 -2.42 -17.72 -0.01
N LEU A 775 -2.48 -18.08 1.26
CA LEU A 775 -1.97 -19.36 1.76
C LEU A 775 -2.57 -20.56 1.02
N ALA A 776 -3.89 -20.61 0.86
CA ALA A 776 -4.55 -21.69 0.15
C ALA A 776 -4.07 -21.80 -1.31
N ASN A 777 -3.81 -20.68 -1.98
CA ASN A 777 -3.26 -20.68 -3.34
C ASN A 777 -1.79 -21.11 -3.39
N VAL A 778 -0.96 -20.69 -2.42
CA VAL A 778 0.41 -21.23 -2.26
C VAL A 778 0.36 -22.75 -2.01
N VAL A 779 -0.57 -23.24 -1.18
CA VAL A 779 -0.81 -24.69 -0.99
C VAL A 779 -1.18 -25.36 -2.31
N LEU A 780 -2.03 -24.77 -3.14
CA LEU A 780 -2.40 -25.34 -4.44
C LEU A 780 -1.18 -25.48 -5.37
N PHE A 781 -0.29 -24.49 -5.46
CA PHE A 781 0.90 -24.61 -6.32
C PHE A 781 1.92 -25.62 -5.80
N LEU A 782 2.17 -25.63 -4.50
CA LEU A 782 3.14 -26.55 -3.90
C LEU A 782 2.61 -27.99 -3.87
N TRP A 783 1.37 -28.22 -3.42
CA TRP A 783 0.86 -29.56 -3.10
C TRP A 783 -0.01 -30.20 -4.20
N ALA A 784 -0.59 -29.46 -5.14
CA ALA A 784 -1.44 -30.08 -6.18
C ALA A 784 -0.62 -30.85 -7.25
N PRO A 785 -1.02 -32.07 -7.65
CA PRO A 785 -0.38 -32.81 -8.73
C PRO A 785 -0.58 -32.13 -10.10
N SER A 786 0.51 -31.99 -10.88
CA SER A 786 0.52 -31.23 -12.13
C SER A 786 -0.52 -31.69 -13.17
N ARG A 787 -0.89 -32.99 -13.17
CA ARG A 787 -1.89 -33.56 -14.10
C ARG A 787 -3.36 -33.27 -13.75
N LYS A 788 -3.67 -32.61 -12.62
CA LYS A 788 -5.06 -32.21 -12.26
C LYS A 788 -5.32 -30.70 -12.33
N ARG A 789 -4.38 -29.91 -12.85
CA ARG A 789 -4.52 -28.44 -13.04
C ARG A 789 -5.36 -28.09 -14.28
N SER A 790 -6.55 -28.66 -14.43
CA SER A 790 -7.50 -28.24 -15.49
C SER A 790 -8.32 -27.02 -15.03
N PRO A 791 -8.83 -26.17 -15.96
CA PRO A 791 -9.69 -25.03 -15.59
C PRO A 791 -10.86 -25.43 -14.69
N LEU A 792 -11.48 -26.59 -14.99
CA LEU A 792 -12.58 -27.21 -14.22
C LEU A 792 -12.24 -27.51 -12.75
N TRP A 793 -10.96 -27.64 -12.37
CA TRP A 793 -10.55 -27.85 -10.97
C TRP A 793 -10.46 -26.55 -10.19
N ALA A 794 -9.95 -25.46 -10.80
CA ALA A 794 -10.06 -24.12 -10.23
C ALA A 794 -11.53 -23.70 -10.12
N GLU A 795 -12.35 -24.06 -11.12
CA GLU A 795 -13.79 -23.85 -11.10
C GLU A 795 -14.50 -24.67 -10.00
N ARG A 796 -14.05 -25.91 -9.72
CA ARG A 796 -14.55 -26.69 -8.57
C ARG A 796 -14.16 -26.10 -7.23
N LEU A 797 -12.95 -25.55 -7.08
CA LEU A 797 -12.53 -24.83 -5.87
C LEU A 797 -13.35 -23.56 -5.69
N ASN A 798 -13.51 -22.74 -6.74
CA ASN A 798 -14.40 -21.57 -6.73
C ASN A 798 -15.86 -21.94 -6.49
N ARG A 799 -16.36 -23.10 -6.93
CA ARG A 799 -17.73 -23.57 -6.60
C ARG A 799 -17.86 -24.12 -5.17
N LEU A 800 -16.83 -24.76 -4.63
CA LEU A 800 -16.82 -25.26 -3.24
C LEU A 800 -16.67 -24.11 -2.22
N TRP A 801 -15.92 -23.06 -2.54
CA TRP A 801 -15.72 -21.86 -1.69
C TRP A 801 -16.68 -20.70 -2.04
N GLY A 802 -17.23 -20.66 -3.26
CA GLY A 802 -18.28 -19.73 -3.69
C GLY A 802 -19.68 -20.11 -3.20
N ARG A 803 -19.89 -21.35 -2.71
CA ARG A 803 -21.10 -21.72 -1.95
C ARG A 803 -21.24 -20.94 -0.63
N THR A 804 -20.20 -20.24 -0.19
CA THR A 804 -20.25 -19.24 0.89
C THR A 804 -20.51 -17.80 0.42
N GLN A 805 -20.98 -17.58 -0.82
CA GLN A 805 -21.49 -16.27 -1.29
C GLN A 805 -22.99 -16.25 -1.65
N PHE A 806 -23.68 -17.40 -1.59
CA PHE A 806 -25.13 -17.49 -1.79
C PHE A 806 -25.79 -18.31 -0.67
N LEU A 807 -25.98 -17.67 0.48
CA LEU A 807 -27.03 -17.90 1.48
C LEU A 807 -27.13 -16.69 2.42
#